data_AF-A0A509EC18-F1
#
_entry.id   AF-A0A509EC18-F1
#
_cell.length_a   1.000
_cell.length_b   1.000
_cell.length_c   1.000
_cell.angle_alpha   90.00
_cell.angle_beta   90.00
_cell.angle_gamma   90.00
#
_symmetry.space_group_name_H-M   'P 1'
#
loop_
_entity.id
_entity.type
_entity.pdbx_description
1 polymer ?
#
loop_
_entity_poly.entity_id
_entity_poly.type
_entity_poly.pdbx_seq_one_letter_code
_entity_poly.pdbx_strand_id
1 'polypeptide(L)'
;MAGPRFSGTLVEDEPAAPRAGPRFSGTLVEDDLPAAGLPGDGSAAIGRGIINGIPVAGPYLLGGLNRVAAGIRSLKNDTKFSDELRTVERFGEATEKANPIASTVGEVGGGIAGTVPLVAAAPVAFGAGAGSLAARSLASGLSGSALGGADSAARNGGDANSIATGAAIGGVLGGAGPGVGRLVGKGVAALRGGEPGAPLVREALAGLSDSELASAQFIRDQARALPGGGVDLPLDEVVNAATGGKGARLSQLARVAANSGGEGGQRAAEVYAGRPASVDNVARAAFEQVAPQNPNPSRIGPAIQEAAQAGVTQTPEGIALSRARTATGPRITPEQAGQAIQTDLRGVRDLREAARSSRANVDYRLAREAPENVGIERMVTVERPGEPIITYPEGRPQFLPDAPRPLEKPAFDPIQGDAGGESLARFVARNGGIDLSGDARAADLQRFNIPGLGTVARPGGKSIDNFWREFLVDHGYLKPDADGGAARDVTNELLRLLQNEQRAGQAGARFPIYSERTAGRTASSQADEFQNALQTWSGRFDEDLTRAGIDPASVHPEIRSRVMGALMRGEEGDPLAAFERTVGAMREPPAPYVKSTVIEEQIPDVRFGQVDPRPALAAIDRQASTAKGDVASTLGSIRRMLFRGGDTDMSVEGMLHARERIDRHIAEAVEIGDATKVRDLETVRTALDGQLKRVPEVAVADANFARNSVPLEPFAGNNPLGRIVRRDELTGRMAMPAEQVPGTLSGPTALREALANGGPATRESVERHLTTQLVERATGADGNLSADALRMAMREHADVLDQIPAVRDRLSNLVVAREGMSRVEASPLGRLAESPDVSKAIRTVFAANPAPGSQAEVAGAMAALARNRPSAARDLARIYLESVFNEATQQVKGIASQYGGAGFASAVRGNPQQRHNLEAVVRALPDGDTLWGGLDRLLTTLEATGYRPQKGSDTAFNTAIREQLKSGTPVRQAVADVASGTAAGASVGGVTGAAGGALVGLRRGVSDALVQARVMGNTDALARLIFDPKAVPDLRALARSPAGSPNAELFTSRLLSLAYPATPAREGSRN
;
A
#
# COMPACT_ATOMS: atom_id res chain seq x y z
N MET A 1 -22.68 -3.18 -67.61
CA MET A 1 -21.53 -2.27 -67.87
C MET A 1 -21.00 -1.84 -66.49
N ALA A 2 -19.71 -1.75 -66.19
CA ALA A 2 -18.50 -2.26 -66.86
C ALA A 2 -17.37 -2.42 -65.78
N GLY A 3 -16.29 -3.16 -66.09
CA GLY A 3 -15.05 -3.21 -65.26
C GLY A 3 -14.12 -2.01 -65.51
N PRO A 4 -12.85 -1.98 -65.05
CA PRO A 4 -11.90 -3.10 -64.79
C PRO A 4 -11.43 -3.18 -63.30
N ARG A 5 -10.71 -4.18 -62.75
CA ARG A 5 -9.47 -4.96 -63.09
C ARG A 5 -8.21 -4.06 -63.15
N PHE A 6 -7.11 -4.23 -62.41
CA PHE A 6 -6.13 -5.35 -62.27
C PHE A 6 -5.05 -4.94 -61.21
N SER A 7 -4.08 -5.74 -60.69
CA SER A 7 -3.84 -7.20 -60.55
C SER A 7 -2.61 -7.45 -59.63
N GLY A 8 -2.48 -8.63 -59.00
CA GLY A 8 -1.24 -9.16 -58.37
C GLY A 8 -0.95 -8.71 -56.91
N THR A 9 -0.22 -9.47 -56.08
CA THR A 9 0.41 -10.81 -56.22
C THR A 9 0.36 -11.60 -54.90
N LEU A 10 0.45 -12.93 -54.97
CA LEU A 10 0.52 -13.83 -53.81
C LEU A 10 1.94 -13.91 -53.21
N VAL A 11 1.99 -14.12 -51.89
CA VAL A 11 3.06 -14.86 -51.18
C VAL A 11 2.35 -15.84 -50.25
N GLU A 12 2.82 -17.07 -50.18
CA GLU A 12 2.20 -18.17 -49.43
C GLU A 12 2.93 -18.38 -48.09
N ASP A 13 2.18 -18.59 -47.02
CA ASP A 13 2.68 -19.14 -45.75
C ASP A 13 1.51 -19.93 -45.09
N GLU A 14 1.74 -21.19 -44.71
CA GLU A 14 0.68 -22.09 -44.24
C GLU A 14 0.36 -21.94 -42.74
N PRO A 15 -0.92 -21.78 -42.34
CA PRO A 15 -1.33 -21.91 -40.95
C PRO A 15 -1.47 -23.39 -40.54
N ALA A 16 -0.59 -23.86 -39.65
CA ALA A 16 -0.59 -25.25 -39.19
C ALA A 16 -1.88 -25.66 -38.45
N ALA A 17 -2.40 -26.86 -38.75
CA ALA A 17 -3.68 -27.34 -38.24
C ALA A 17 -3.64 -27.79 -36.76
N PRO A 18 -4.71 -27.56 -35.97
CA PRO A 18 -4.80 -27.99 -34.58
C PRO A 18 -5.02 -29.51 -34.47
N ARG A 19 -4.26 -30.18 -33.60
CA ARG A 19 -4.47 -31.60 -33.24
C ARG A 19 -5.56 -31.73 -32.19
N ALA A 20 -6.39 -32.78 -32.31
CA ALA A 20 -7.53 -33.03 -31.44
C ALA A 20 -7.49 -34.42 -30.78
N GLY A 21 -8.07 -34.53 -29.59
CA GLY A 21 -8.42 -35.79 -28.93
C GLY A 21 -7.71 -36.04 -27.59
N PRO A 22 -8.24 -36.96 -26.75
CA PRO A 22 -9.47 -37.73 -26.95
C PRO A 22 -10.72 -37.07 -26.33
N ARG A 23 -11.90 -37.45 -26.83
CA ARG A 23 -13.18 -37.33 -26.11
C ARG A 23 -13.56 -38.70 -25.58
N PHE A 24 -14.25 -38.75 -24.44
CA PHE A 24 -15.13 -39.87 -24.10
C PHE A 24 -16.49 -39.31 -23.67
N SER A 25 -17.56 -39.97 -24.11
CA SER A 25 -18.95 -39.60 -23.81
C SER A 25 -19.55 -40.61 -22.84
N GLY A 26 -20.27 -40.12 -21.82
CA GLY A 26 -21.07 -40.95 -20.93
C GLY A 26 -22.32 -40.20 -20.51
N THR A 27 -23.48 -40.67 -20.94
CA THR A 27 -24.79 -40.20 -20.48
C THR A 27 -25.18 -40.97 -19.22
N LEU A 28 -25.45 -40.25 -18.13
CA LEU A 28 -26.15 -40.74 -16.93
C LEU A 28 -27.30 -39.75 -16.71
N VAL A 29 -28.56 -40.18 -16.81
CA VAL A 29 -29.31 -40.93 -15.78
C VAL A 29 -29.52 -40.04 -14.55
N GLU A 30 -30.77 -39.55 -14.41
CA GLU A 30 -31.30 -39.03 -13.16
C GLU A 30 -31.60 -40.22 -12.23
N ASP A 31 -31.00 -40.26 -11.05
CA ASP A 31 -31.43 -41.05 -9.90
C ASP A 31 -30.82 -40.45 -8.60
N ASP A 32 -31.50 -40.64 -7.48
CA ASP A 32 -31.40 -39.81 -6.27
C ASP A 32 -30.04 -39.77 -5.54
N LEU A 33 -29.69 -38.57 -5.04
CA LEU A 33 -28.82 -38.37 -3.86
C LEU A 33 -29.43 -37.27 -2.94
N PRO A 34 -29.20 -37.33 -1.61
CA PRO A 34 -30.30 -37.17 -0.67
C PRO A 34 -30.72 -35.73 -0.34
N ALA A 35 -32.03 -35.52 -0.29
CA ALA A 35 -32.66 -34.31 0.23
C ALA A 35 -32.49 -34.21 1.77
N ALA A 36 -31.69 -33.26 2.23
CA ALA A 36 -31.44 -33.05 3.65
C ALA A 36 -32.63 -32.35 4.35
N GLY A 37 -33.30 -33.05 5.27
CA GLY A 37 -34.11 -32.43 6.33
C GLY A 37 -35.61 -32.24 6.04
N LEU A 38 -36.31 -33.30 5.62
CA LEU A 38 -37.77 -33.37 5.85
C LEU A 38 -38.07 -33.65 7.35
N PRO A 39 -39.27 -33.26 7.86
CA PRO A 39 -39.62 -33.50 9.26
C PRO A 39 -39.71 -35.01 9.57
N GLY A 40 -38.88 -35.49 10.50
CA GLY A 40 -38.88 -36.89 10.97
C GLY A 40 -37.54 -37.63 10.85
N ASP A 41 -36.52 -37.05 10.21
CA ASP A 41 -35.20 -37.68 10.10
C ASP A 41 -34.47 -37.79 11.46
N GLY A 42 -34.20 -39.03 11.90
CA GLY A 42 -33.58 -39.33 13.19
C GLY A 42 -32.15 -38.82 13.36
N SER A 43 -31.44 -38.53 12.26
CA SER A 43 -30.09 -37.93 12.31
C SER A 43 -30.09 -36.54 12.95
N ALA A 44 -31.18 -35.78 12.81
CA ALA A 44 -31.33 -34.45 13.40
C ALA A 44 -31.62 -34.46 14.91
N ALA A 45 -32.10 -35.58 15.46
CA ALA A 45 -32.45 -35.69 16.88
C ALA A 45 -31.21 -35.82 17.78
N ILE A 46 -30.21 -36.59 17.35
CA ILE A 46 -28.99 -36.87 18.13
C ILE A 46 -28.19 -35.59 18.39
N GLY A 47 -28.14 -34.66 17.42
CA GLY A 47 -27.41 -33.39 17.54
C GLY A 47 -27.97 -32.38 18.56
N ARG A 48 -29.18 -32.59 19.10
CA ARG A 48 -29.80 -31.67 20.07
C ARG A 48 -29.77 -32.13 21.53
N GLY A 49 -29.54 -33.43 21.78
CA GLY A 49 -29.55 -34.00 23.14
C GLY A 49 -28.52 -33.41 24.11
N ILE A 50 -27.45 -32.81 23.58
CA ILE A 50 -26.34 -32.22 24.36
C ILE A 50 -26.68 -30.83 24.93
N ILE A 51 -27.65 -30.11 24.37
CA ILE A 51 -27.81 -28.66 24.61
C ILE A 51 -28.86 -28.32 25.70
N ASN A 52 -29.83 -29.19 25.96
CA ASN A 52 -30.90 -28.92 26.94
C ASN A 52 -30.55 -29.29 28.39
N GLY A 53 -29.34 -29.78 28.65
CA GLY A 53 -28.88 -30.26 29.97
C GLY A 53 -28.49 -29.18 31.00
N ILE A 54 -28.98 -27.94 30.89
CA ILE A 54 -28.64 -26.84 31.81
C ILE A 54 -29.92 -26.17 32.35
N PRO A 55 -30.29 -26.40 33.62
CA PRO A 55 -31.35 -25.66 34.27
C PRO A 55 -31.02 -24.16 34.39
N VAL A 56 -32.04 -23.30 34.23
CA VAL A 56 -31.99 -21.85 34.51
C VAL A 56 -31.11 -20.99 33.56
N ALA A 57 -31.27 -21.18 32.23
CA ALA A 57 -30.88 -20.15 31.23
C ALA A 57 -31.67 -20.16 29.91
N GLY A 58 -32.44 -21.21 29.61
CA GLY A 58 -32.96 -21.53 28.26
C GLY A 58 -33.58 -20.42 27.40
N PRO A 59 -34.55 -19.61 27.90
CA PRO A 59 -35.34 -18.73 27.03
C PRO A 59 -34.57 -17.65 26.26
N TYR A 60 -33.43 -17.18 26.80
CA TYR A 60 -32.73 -16.02 26.24
C TYR A 60 -31.70 -16.36 25.15
N LEU A 61 -31.15 -17.58 25.14
CA LEU A 61 -30.14 -17.99 24.15
C LEU A 61 -30.77 -18.43 22.82
N LEU A 62 -31.90 -19.13 22.86
CA LEU A 62 -32.64 -19.56 21.67
C LEU A 62 -33.11 -18.37 20.81
N GLY A 63 -33.60 -17.30 21.46
CA GLY A 63 -34.00 -16.06 20.78
C GLY A 63 -32.85 -15.33 20.08
N GLY A 64 -31.59 -15.55 20.50
CA GLY A 64 -30.41 -15.03 19.81
C GLY A 64 -30.04 -15.84 18.56
N LEU A 65 -29.99 -17.17 18.69
CA LEU A 65 -29.56 -18.06 17.60
C LEU A 65 -30.58 -18.12 16.45
N ASN A 66 -31.89 -18.12 16.75
CA ASN A 66 -32.92 -18.08 15.71
C ASN A 66 -32.82 -16.81 14.85
N ARG A 67 -32.43 -15.67 15.45
CA ARG A 67 -32.20 -14.40 14.74
C ARG A 67 -30.96 -14.45 13.85
N VAL A 68 -29.88 -15.11 14.28
CA VAL A 68 -28.68 -15.30 13.42
C VAL A 68 -29.01 -16.19 12.21
N ALA A 69 -29.73 -17.30 12.43
CA ALA A 69 -30.16 -18.20 11.35
C ALA A 69 -31.12 -17.51 10.37
N ALA A 70 -32.09 -16.73 10.86
CA ALA A 70 -32.98 -15.92 10.05
C ALA A 70 -32.24 -14.83 9.26
N GLY A 71 -31.25 -14.18 9.85
CA GLY A 71 -30.38 -13.20 9.17
C GLY A 71 -29.67 -13.79 7.97
N ILE A 72 -28.98 -14.93 8.17
CA ILE A 72 -28.24 -15.63 7.10
C ILE A 72 -29.20 -16.11 5.99
N ARG A 73 -30.43 -16.56 6.33
CA ARG A 73 -31.43 -16.92 5.31
C ARG A 73 -32.00 -15.71 4.57
N SER A 74 -32.34 -14.63 5.25
CA SER A 74 -32.84 -13.40 4.60
C SER A 74 -31.84 -12.85 3.57
N LEU A 75 -30.54 -12.86 3.89
CA LEU A 75 -29.47 -12.45 2.98
C LEU A 75 -29.22 -13.44 1.81
N LYS A 76 -29.60 -14.71 1.96
CA LYS A 76 -29.47 -15.73 0.91
C LYS A 76 -30.68 -15.83 -0.02
N ASN A 77 -31.86 -15.53 0.51
CA ASN A 77 -33.16 -15.75 -0.15
C ASN A 77 -33.82 -14.44 -0.65
N ASP A 78 -33.26 -13.27 -0.33
CA ASP A 78 -33.85 -11.93 -0.52
C ASP A 78 -35.26 -11.79 0.11
N THR A 79 -35.45 -12.44 1.27
CA THR A 79 -36.70 -12.49 2.04
C THR A 79 -36.64 -11.60 3.27
N LYS A 80 -37.79 -11.12 3.76
CA LYS A 80 -37.82 -10.31 4.98
C LYS A 80 -37.46 -11.15 6.20
N PHE A 81 -36.50 -10.65 6.98
CA PHE A 81 -36.04 -11.23 8.25
C PHE A 81 -37.17 -11.67 9.19
N SER A 82 -38.26 -10.89 9.28
CA SER A 82 -39.44 -11.16 10.11
C SER A 82 -40.20 -12.44 9.74
N ASP A 83 -40.02 -12.92 8.51
CA ASP A 83 -40.79 -14.01 7.91
C ASP A 83 -39.94 -15.31 7.90
N GLU A 84 -38.63 -15.19 7.66
CA GLU A 84 -37.64 -16.24 7.93
C GLU A 84 -37.60 -16.60 9.41
N LEU A 85 -37.58 -15.62 10.32
CA LEU A 85 -37.57 -15.85 11.77
C LEU A 85 -38.78 -16.67 12.21
N ARG A 86 -39.99 -16.25 11.82
CA ARG A 86 -41.25 -17.00 12.05
C ARG A 86 -41.28 -18.36 11.36
N THR A 87 -40.39 -18.65 10.42
CA THR A 87 -40.29 -19.96 9.74
C THR A 87 -39.30 -20.88 10.47
N VAL A 88 -38.18 -20.32 10.96
CA VAL A 88 -37.24 -21.02 11.85
C VAL A 88 -37.91 -21.39 13.18
N GLU A 89 -38.71 -20.49 13.75
CA GLU A 89 -39.41 -20.71 15.03
C GLU A 89 -40.43 -21.86 14.94
N ARG A 90 -41.34 -21.83 13.94
CA ARG A 90 -42.32 -22.92 13.70
C ARG A 90 -41.67 -24.27 13.38
N PHE A 91 -40.50 -24.28 12.74
CA PHE A 91 -39.73 -25.51 12.51
C PHE A 91 -39.19 -26.09 13.82
N GLY A 92 -38.84 -25.25 14.80
CA GLY A 92 -38.50 -25.66 16.16
C GLY A 92 -39.66 -26.39 16.85
N GLU A 93 -40.80 -25.70 16.97
CA GLU A 93 -42.02 -26.21 17.63
C GLU A 93 -42.51 -27.54 17.02
N ALA A 94 -42.50 -27.65 15.69
CA ALA A 94 -42.91 -28.87 14.99
C ALA A 94 -41.98 -30.06 15.24
N THR A 95 -40.68 -29.81 15.43
CA THR A 95 -39.69 -30.87 15.71
C THR A 95 -39.82 -31.40 17.14
N GLU A 96 -40.00 -30.49 18.10
CA GLU A 96 -40.15 -30.81 19.53
C GLU A 96 -41.41 -31.65 19.79
N LYS A 97 -42.51 -31.34 19.09
CA LYS A 97 -43.79 -32.05 19.21
C LYS A 97 -43.79 -33.46 18.60
N ALA A 98 -42.76 -33.83 17.84
CA ALA A 98 -42.71 -35.08 17.07
C ALA A 98 -41.89 -36.21 17.72
N ASN A 99 -41.00 -35.92 18.68
CA ASN A 99 -40.06 -36.91 19.24
C ASN A 99 -39.96 -36.90 20.80
N PRO A 100 -41.07 -37.13 21.53
CA PRO A 100 -41.10 -37.03 23.01
C PRO A 100 -40.31 -38.13 23.76
N ILE A 101 -39.75 -39.12 23.06
CA ILE A 101 -38.93 -40.20 23.67
C ILE A 101 -37.43 -39.89 23.54
N ALA A 102 -37.02 -39.02 22.62
CA ALA A 102 -35.62 -38.66 22.42
C ALA A 102 -35.02 -37.84 23.59
N SER A 103 -35.87 -37.19 24.39
CA SER A 103 -35.46 -36.41 25.56
C SER A 103 -34.92 -37.25 26.73
N THR A 104 -35.29 -38.53 26.83
CA THR A 104 -34.97 -39.37 28.01
C THR A 104 -33.67 -40.15 27.87
N VAL A 105 -32.99 -40.08 26.71
CA VAL A 105 -31.69 -40.75 26.47
C VAL A 105 -30.51 -39.77 26.61
N GLY A 106 -30.78 -38.46 26.73
CA GLY A 106 -29.74 -37.42 26.83
C GLY A 106 -29.04 -37.29 28.20
N GLU A 107 -29.58 -37.88 29.27
CA GLU A 107 -29.13 -37.59 30.65
C GLU A 107 -27.76 -38.18 31.01
N VAL A 108 -27.23 -39.13 30.22
CA VAL A 108 -25.93 -39.80 30.48
C VAL A 108 -24.71 -38.89 30.15
N GLY A 109 -24.92 -37.72 29.53
CA GLY A 109 -23.85 -36.82 29.07
C GLY A 109 -23.53 -35.58 29.94
N GLY A 110 -24.29 -35.31 31.02
CA GLY A 110 -24.38 -33.97 31.63
C GLY A 110 -23.33 -33.54 32.67
N GLY A 111 -22.23 -34.26 32.86
CA GLY A 111 -21.48 -34.27 34.13
C GLY A 111 -20.62 -33.05 34.53
N ILE A 112 -20.22 -32.16 33.61
CA ILE A 112 -19.05 -31.26 33.85
C ILE A 112 -19.38 -29.74 33.76
N ALA A 113 -20.62 -29.36 33.46
CA ALA A 113 -21.01 -27.93 33.39
C ALA A 113 -21.12 -27.22 34.76
N GLY A 114 -21.42 -27.97 35.83
CA GLY A 114 -21.80 -27.39 37.14
C GLY A 114 -20.66 -26.91 38.04
N THR A 115 -19.39 -27.19 37.72
CA THR A 115 -18.26 -26.90 38.63
C THR A 115 -17.73 -25.47 38.54
N VAL A 116 -17.87 -24.78 37.40
CA VAL A 116 -17.31 -23.44 37.19
C VAL A 116 -17.85 -22.40 38.19
N PRO A 117 -19.16 -22.34 38.52
CA PRO A 117 -19.66 -21.44 39.56
C PRO A 117 -19.16 -21.81 40.97
N LEU A 118 -18.99 -23.11 41.26
CA LEU A 118 -18.53 -23.60 42.57
C LEU A 118 -17.05 -23.30 42.83
N VAL A 119 -16.21 -23.42 41.81
CA VAL A 119 -14.78 -23.04 41.87
C VAL A 119 -14.63 -21.53 42.11
N ALA A 120 -15.48 -20.71 41.49
CA ALA A 120 -15.51 -19.26 41.73
C ALA A 120 -16.03 -18.89 43.14
N ALA A 121 -17.02 -19.62 43.65
CA ALA A 121 -17.62 -19.37 44.97
C ALA A 121 -16.72 -19.81 46.15
N ALA A 122 -15.90 -20.85 45.97
CA ALA A 122 -15.01 -21.37 47.02
C ALA A 122 -13.62 -21.78 46.50
N PRO A 123 -12.74 -20.84 46.11
CA PRO A 123 -11.42 -21.16 45.53
C PRO A 123 -10.52 -22.03 46.44
N VAL A 124 -10.67 -21.89 47.76
CA VAL A 124 -9.94 -22.69 48.77
C VAL A 124 -10.38 -24.16 48.76
N ALA A 125 -11.66 -24.44 48.45
CA ALA A 125 -12.20 -25.81 48.37
C ALA A 125 -11.69 -26.61 47.15
N PHE A 126 -11.17 -25.89 46.15
CA PHE A 126 -10.59 -26.44 44.92
C PHE A 126 -9.09 -26.14 44.78
N GLY A 127 -8.39 -25.86 45.89
CA GLY A 127 -6.93 -25.80 45.97
C GLY A 127 -6.27 -24.49 45.52
N ALA A 128 -7.03 -23.52 44.98
CA ALA A 128 -6.51 -22.25 44.45
C ALA A 128 -6.14 -21.19 45.52
N GLY A 129 -6.03 -21.58 46.80
CA GLY A 129 -5.78 -20.68 47.93
C GLY A 129 -4.62 -21.09 48.83
N ALA A 130 -3.94 -20.11 49.42
CA ALA A 130 -2.79 -20.27 50.31
C ALA A 130 -3.11 -20.80 51.73
N GLY A 131 -4.15 -21.63 51.86
CA GLY A 131 -4.58 -22.21 53.14
C GLY A 131 -3.62 -23.27 53.68
N SER A 132 -3.64 -23.46 55.00
CA SER A 132 -2.81 -24.45 55.70
C SER A 132 -3.20 -25.89 55.36
N LEU A 133 -2.29 -26.84 55.62
CA LEU A 133 -2.39 -28.22 55.14
C LEU A 133 -3.65 -28.93 55.65
N ALA A 134 -4.05 -28.70 56.91
CA ALA A 134 -5.29 -29.25 57.49
C ALA A 134 -6.57 -28.71 56.83
N ALA A 135 -6.60 -27.42 56.46
CA ALA A 135 -7.74 -26.85 55.74
C ALA A 135 -7.88 -27.44 54.33
N ARG A 136 -6.75 -27.72 53.67
CA ARG A 136 -6.72 -28.41 52.37
C ARG A 136 -7.21 -29.85 52.45
N SER A 137 -6.84 -30.60 53.50
CA SER A 137 -7.39 -31.96 53.72
C SER A 137 -8.90 -31.96 53.97
N LEU A 138 -9.42 -31.03 54.77
CA LEU A 138 -10.86 -30.96 55.07
C LEU A 138 -11.68 -30.55 53.83
N ALA A 139 -11.16 -29.61 53.03
CA ALA A 139 -11.69 -29.30 51.70
C ALA A 139 -11.69 -30.52 50.76
N SER A 140 -10.57 -31.26 50.70
CA SER A 140 -10.41 -32.46 49.88
C SER A 140 -11.43 -33.55 50.24
N GLY A 141 -11.74 -33.74 51.52
CA GLY A 141 -12.81 -34.65 51.97
C GLY A 141 -14.19 -34.25 51.46
N LEU A 142 -14.52 -32.95 51.44
CA LEU A 142 -15.82 -32.46 50.96
C LEU A 142 -15.94 -32.54 49.43
N SER A 143 -14.91 -32.10 48.70
CA SER A 143 -14.88 -32.19 47.24
C SER A 143 -14.82 -33.65 46.75
N GLY A 144 -14.06 -34.51 47.43
CA GLY A 144 -13.96 -35.94 47.14
C GLY A 144 -15.28 -36.69 47.38
N SER A 145 -16.00 -36.38 48.46
CA SER A 145 -17.31 -37.00 48.74
C SER A 145 -18.39 -36.56 47.76
N ALA A 146 -18.42 -35.29 47.34
CA ALA A 146 -19.30 -34.84 46.27
C ALA A 146 -19.06 -35.59 44.95
N LEU A 147 -17.78 -35.74 44.55
CA LEU A 147 -17.41 -36.43 43.31
C LEU A 147 -17.67 -37.95 43.36
N GLY A 148 -17.33 -38.62 44.46
CA GLY A 148 -17.57 -40.05 44.64
C GLY A 148 -19.06 -40.40 44.69
N GLY A 149 -19.88 -39.52 45.26
CA GLY A 149 -21.34 -39.63 45.23
C GLY A 149 -21.89 -39.49 43.81
N ALA A 150 -21.40 -38.51 43.03
CA ALA A 150 -21.82 -38.29 41.65
C ALA A 150 -21.44 -39.44 40.69
N ASP A 151 -20.21 -39.97 40.80
CA ASP A 151 -19.78 -41.13 40.01
C ASP A 151 -20.59 -42.40 40.35
N SER A 152 -20.95 -42.59 41.63
CA SER A 152 -21.82 -43.70 42.03
C SER A 152 -23.29 -43.50 41.63
N ALA A 153 -23.78 -42.25 41.57
CA ALA A 153 -25.10 -41.93 41.01
C ALA A 153 -25.18 -42.32 39.53
N ALA A 154 -24.18 -41.91 38.74
CA ALA A 154 -24.11 -42.17 37.31
C ALA A 154 -23.97 -43.67 36.98
N ARG A 155 -23.24 -44.44 37.81
CA ARG A 155 -23.03 -45.89 37.58
C ARG A 155 -24.17 -46.78 38.06
N ASN A 156 -24.95 -46.36 39.06
CA ASN A 156 -25.98 -47.18 39.71
C ASN A 156 -27.40 -46.58 39.59
N GLY A 157 -27.66 -45.79 38.55
CA GLY A 157 -29.00 -45.27 38.23
C GLY A 157 -29.64 -44.42 39.32
N GLY A 158 -28.84 -43.74 40.14
CA GLY A 158 -29.32 -42.89 41.22
C GLY A 158 -29.61 -43.58 42.58
N ASP A 159 -29.25 -44.86 42.78
CA ASP A 159 -29.46 -45.52 44.08
C ASP A 159 -28.78 -44.76 45.25
N ALA A 160 -29.59 -44.32 46.21
CA ALA A 160 -29.16 -43.54 47.36
C ALA A 160 -28.14 -44.27 48.26
N ASN A 161 -28.21 -45.60 48.37
CA ASN A 161 -27.23 -46.37 49.16
C ASN A 161 -25.86 -46.40 48.46
N SER A 162 -25.85 -46.61 47.14
CA SER A 162 -24.65 -46.54 46.30
C SER A 162 -24.06 -45.13 46.28
N ILE A 163 -24.88 -44.08 46.21
CA ILE A 163 -24.45 -42.68 46.30
C ILE A 163 -23.81 -42.40 47.65
N ALA A 164 -24.45 -42.79 48.76
CA ALA A 164 -23.90 -42.62 50.10
C ALA A 164 -22.58 -43.38 50.28
N THR A 165 -22.47 -44.59 49.72
CA THR A 165 -21.24 -45.40 49.74
C THR A 165 -20.13 -44.75 48.90
N GLY A 166 -20.44 -44.28 47.69
CA GLY A 166 -19.51 -43.54 46.84
C GLY A 166 -19.02 -42.25 47.46
N ALA A 167 -19.92 -41.49 48.10
CA ALA A 167 -19.59 -40.27 48.81
C ALA A 167 -18.71 -40.55 50.05
N ALA A 168 -18.98 -41.62 50.79
CA ALA A 168 -18.13 -42.05 51.89
C ALA A 168 -16.72 -42.44 51.41
N ILE A 169 -16.60 -43.24 50.34
CA ILE A 169 -15.31 -43.64 49.76
C ILE A 169 -14.54 -42.42 49.24
N GLY A 170 -15.20 -41.54 48.48
CA GLY A 170 -14.60 -40.30 47.97
C GLY A 170 -14.16 -39.34 49.07
N GLY A 171 -14.94 -39.23 50.16
CA GLY A 171 -14.57 -38.44 51.33
C GLY A 171 -13.39 -39.01 52.10
N VAL A 172 -13.34 -40.33 52.29
CA VAL A 172 -12.23 -41.04 52.95
C VAL A 172 -10.95 -41.03 52.12
N LEU A 173 -11.03 -41.01 50.79
CA LEU A 173 -9.87 -40.75 49.91
C LEU A 173 -9.43 -39.27 49.95
N GLY A 174 -10.36 -38.35 50.22
CA GLY A 174 -10.04 -36.95 50.53
C GLY A 174 -9.40 -36.75 51.92
N GLY A 175 -9.65 -37.66 52.88
CA GLY A 175 -9.00 -37.72 54.18
C GLY A 175 -9.29 -39.03 54.94
N ALA A 176 -8.28 -39.89 55.12
CA ALA A 176 -8.40 -41.21 55.76
C ALA A 176 -8.54 -41.11 57.29
N GLY A 177 -9.18 -42.04 58.04
CA GLY A 177 -9.90 -43.31 57.78
C GLY A 177 -10.22 -43.95 59.17
N PRO A 178 -10.52 -45.27 59.36
CA PRO A 178 -11.06 -46.35 58.51
C PRO A 178 -12.32 -47.07 59.12
N GLY A 179 -12.91 -48.09 58.48
CA GLY A 179 -13.77 -49.09 59.18
C GLY A 179 -14.75 -49.97 58.36
N VAL A 180 -14.90 -51.25 58.78
CA VAL A 180 -15.91 -52.30 58.35
C VAL A 180 -15.79 -52.80 56.89
N GLY A 181 -15.87 -54.11 56.49
CA GLY A 181 -16.10 -55.41 57.14
C GLY A 181 -17.24 -56.21 56.44
N ARG A 182 -17.26 -57.54 56.15
CA ARG A 182 -16.44 -58.76 56.40
C ARG A 182 -16.56 -59.70 55.14
N LEU A 183 -16.54 -61.05 55.02
CA LEU A 183 -16.33 -62.30 55.83
C LEU A 183 -16.13 -63.53 54.85
N VAL A 184 -15.84 -64.76 55.34
CA VAL A 184 -15.78 -66.10 54.64
C VAL A 184 -14.61 -66.32 53.65
N GLY A 185 -13.90 -67.47 53.55
CA GLY A 185 -14.01 -68.79 54.19
C GLY A 185 -12.69 -69.62 54.24
N LYS A 186 -12.76 -70.93 54.55
CA LYS A 186 -11.64 -71.80 55.04
C LYS A 186 -10.83 -72.53 53.94
N GLY A 187 -9.59 -72.93 54.26
CA GLY A 187 -8.78 -73.92 53.52
C GLY A 187 -7.44 -74.25 54.20
N VAL A 188 -6.98 -75.50 54.19
CA VAL A 188 -5.79 -75.99 54.94
C VAL A 188 -4.59 -76.24 54.03
N ALA A 189 -3.40 -75.72 54.39
CA ALA A 189 -2.09 -76.30 54.06
C ALA A 189 -0.93 -75.62 54.83
N ALA A 190 -0.56 -76.14 56.00
CA ALA A 190 0.62 -75.68 56.74
C ALA A 190 1.34 -76.85 57.43
N LEU A 191 2.27 -77.51 56.72
CA LEU A 191 3.31 -78.39 57.28
C LEU A 191 4.31 -78.86 56.19
N ARG A 192 5.21 -77.97 55.77
CA ARG A 192 6.52 -78.27 55.15
C ARG A 192 7.38 -77.01 55.25
N GLY A 193 8.68 -77.16 55.48
CA GLY A 193 9.60 -76.02 55.60
C GLY A 193 9.79 -75.34 54.25
N GLY A 194 9.20 -74.14 54.09
CA GLY A 194 9.42 -73.30 52.91
C GLY A 194 10.51 -72.27 53.15
N GLU A 195 11.36 -72.04 52.17
CA GLU A 195 12.46 -71.08 52.26
C GLU A 195 11.98 -69.61 52.19
N PRO A 196 12.76 -68.64 52.70
CA PRO A 196 12.23 -67.31 53.00
C PRO A 196 12.01 -66.41 51.78
N GLY A 197 11.10 -65.45 51.92
CA GLY A 197 10.88 -64.35 50.96
C GLY A 197 10.03 -64.71 49.74
N ALA A 198 10.32 -65.82 49.04
CA ALA A 198 9.63 -66.24 47.82
C ALA A 198 8.08 -66.28 47.91
N PRO A 199 7.44 -66.87 48.95
CA PRO A 199 5.98 -66.88 49.05
C PRO A 199 5.36 -65.49 49.25
N LEU A 200 6.07 -64.56 49.93
CA LEU A 200 5.60 -63.20 50.17
C LEU A 200 5.45 -62.42 48.87
N VAL A 201 6.40 -62.56 47.95
CA VAL A 201 6.33 -61.88 46.65
C VAL A 201 5.32 -62.56 45.72
N ARG A 202 5.13 -63.88 45.81
CA ARG A 202 4.02 -64.57 45.11
C ARG A 202 2.63 -64.12 45.65
N GLU A 203 2.49 -63.83 46.94
CA GLU A 203 1.28 -63.23 47.54
C GLU A 203 1.09 -61.75 47.13
N ALA A 204 2.17 -60.99 46.98
CA ALA A 204 2.12 -59.60 46.50
C ALA A 204 1.78 -59.48 45.00
N LEU A 205 2.19 -60.45 44.19
CA LEU A 205 1.83 -60.57 42.76
C LEU A 205 0.41 -61.14 42.54
N ALA A 206 -0.23 -61.69 43.57
CA ALA A 206 -1.53 -62.35 43.44
C ALA A 206 -2.66 -61.35 43.15
N GLY A 207 -3.21 -61.44 41.93
CA GLY A 207 -4.24 -60.54 41.39
C GLY A 207 -3.79 -59.78 40.13
N LEU A 208 -2.53 -59.93 39.70
CA LEU A 208 -2.01 -59.36 38.47
C LEU A 208 -2.12 -60.34 37.29
N SER A 209 -2.35 -59.80 36.10
CA SER A 209 -2.42 -60.59 34.86
C SER A 209 -1.05 -60.84 34.22
N ASP A 210 -0.96 -61.90 33.42
CA ASP A 210 0.26 -62.25 32.68
C ASP A 210 0.66 -61.16 31.66
N SER A 211 -0.33 -60.37 31.18
CA SER A 211 -0.15 -59.18 30.35
C SER A 211 0.39 -57.98 31.13
N GLU A 212 -0.09 -57.70 32.35
CA GLU A 212 0.48 -56.65 33.20
C GLU A 212 1.93 -56.94 33.58
N LEU A 213 2.27 -58.21 33.87
CA LEU A 213 3.65 -58.63 34.13
C LEU A 213 4.52 -58.61 32.86
N ALA A 214 3.95 -58.86 31.69
CA ALA A 214 4.64 -58.67 30.42
C ALA A 214 4.96 -57.19 30.15
N SER A 215 4.00 -56.28 30.40
CA SER A 215 4.19 -54.84 30.30
C SER A 215 5.21 -54.32 31.32
N ALA A 216 5.22 -54.84 32.55
CA ALA A 216 6.22 -54.48 33.56
C ALA A 216 7.66 -54.84 33.13
N GLN A 217 7.85 -56.04 32.58
CA GLN A 217 9.12 -56.45 31.97
C GLN A 217 9.50 -55.51 30.81
N PHE A 218 8.57 -55.23 29.89
CA PHE A 218 8.77 -54.36 28.74
C PHE A 218 9.15 -52.92 29.12
N ILE A 219 8.53 -52.35 30.17
CA ILE A 219 8.91 -51.04 30.73
C ILE A 219 10.33 -51.10 31.31
N ARG A 220 10.70 -52.16 32.04
CA ARG A 220 12.06 -52.31 32.61
C ARG A 220 13.12 -52.39 31.50
N ASP A 221 12.83 -53.14 30.45
CA ASP A 221 13.77 -53.34 29.33
C ASP A 221 13.89 -52.08 28.46
N GLN A 222 12.78 -51.36 28.22
CA GLN A 222 12.83 -50.03 27.59
C GLN A 222 13.61 -49.01 28.41
N ALA A 223 13.38 -48.95 29.73
CA ALA A 223 14.04 -48.00 30.62
C ALA A 223 15.57 -48.14 30.60
N ARG A 224 16.08 -49.38 30.44
CA ARG A 224 17.50 -49.68 30.25
C ARG A 224 18.02 -49.41 28.84
N ALA A 225 17.16 -49.51 27.83
CA ALA A 225 17.50 -49.22 26.43
C ALA A 225 17.46 -47.72 26.08
N LEU A 226 17.11 -46.83 27.03
CA LEU A 226 17.15 -45.38 26.82
C LEU A 226 18.59 -44.86 26.64
N PRO A 227 18.80 -43.85 25.78
CA PRO A 227 20.11 -43.22 25.62
C PRO A 227 20.56 -42.56 26.92
N GLY A 228 21.88 -42.40 27.13
CA GLY A 228 22.44 -41.85 28.38
C GLY A 228 22.68 -42.88 29.50
N GLY A 229 22.55 -44.18 29.20
CA GLY A 229 22.85 -45.28 30.13
C GLY A 229 21.64 -45.92 30.81
N GLY A 230 20.43 -45.45 30.49
CA GLY A 230 19.18 -45.98 31.02
C GLY A 230 18.87 -45.61 32.47
N VAL A 231 17.66 -45.96 32.92
CA VAL A 231 17.19 -45.79 34.29
C VAL A 231 16.86 -47.16 34.88
N ASP A 232 17.53 -47.52 35.98
CA ASP A 232 17.20 -48.75 36.70
C ASP A 232 15.95 -48.57 37.56
N LEU A 233 14.86 -49.18 37.08
CA LEU A 233 13.59 -49.30 37.80
C LEU A 233 13.57 -50.65 38.54
N PRO A 234 13.25 -50.72 39.85
CA PRO A 234 12.98 -51.96 40.58
C PRO A 234 11.62 -52.57 40.20
N LEU A 235 11.38 -53.81 40.64
CA LEU A 235 10.19 -54.58 40.30
C LEU A 235 8.88 -53.89 40.70
N ASP A 236 8.84 -53.22 41.86
CA ASP A 236 7.62 -52.56 42.33
C ASP A 236 7.27 -51.33 41.48
N GLU A 237 8.24 -50.51 41.10
CA GLU A 237 7.99 -49.35 40.23
C GLU A 237 7.46 -49.76 38.84
N VAL A 238 8.07 -50.76 38.19
CA VAL A 238 7.62 -51.20 36.86
C VAL A 238 6.27 -51.91 36.89
N VAL A 239 5.97 -52.67 37.95
CA VAL A 239 4.66 -53.31 38.09
C VAL A 239 3.57 -52.29 38.41
N ASN A 240 3.83 -51.27 39.23
CA ASN A 240 2.85 -50.21 39.45
C ASN A 240 2.61 -49.37 38.18
N ALA A 241 3.67 -49.03 37.44
CA ALA A 241 3.54 -48.34 36.14
C ALA A 241 2.75 -49.17 35.12
N ALA A 242 2.98 -50.48 35.03
CA ALA A 242 2.26 -51.37 34.13
C ALA A 242 0.78 -51.65 34.52
N THR A 243 0.39 -51.34 35.76
CA THR A 243 -0.93 -51.70 36.32
C THR A 243 -1.80 -50.50 36.71
N GLY A 244 -1.27 -49.28 36.69
CA GLY A 244 -1.93 -48.11 37.26
C GLY A 244 -2.01 -48.15 38.79
N GLY A 245 -0.95 -48.59 39.46
CA GLY A 245 -0.85 -48.59 40.93
C GLY A 245 -1.41 -49.82 41.66
N LYS A 246 -1.87 -50.86 40.96
CA LYS A 246 -2.34 -52.12 41.61
C LYS A 246 -1.20 -52.87 42.31
N GLY A 247 0.04 -52.63 41.89
CA GLY A 247 1.26 -53.20 42.46
C GLY A 247 1.61 -52.75 43.89
N ALA A 248 0.76 -51.97 44.57
CA ALA A 248 1.04 -51.37 45.88
C ALA A 248 1.57 -52.35 46.97
N ARG A 249 1.22 -53.64 46.92
CA ARG A 249 1.79 -54.68 47.81
C ARG A 249 3.30 -54.86 47.60
N LEU A 250 3.78 -54.83 46.35
CA LEU A 250 5.21 -54.88 46.05
C LEU A 250 5.91 -53.62 46.58
N SER A 251 5.30 -52.44 46.45
CA SER A 251 5.84 -51.19 47.01
C SER A 251 5.95 -51.25 48.54
N GLN A 252 4.99 -51.87 49.22
CA GLN A 252 5.08 -52.11 50.67
C GLN A 252 6.23 -53.07 51.03
N LEU A 253 6.44 -54.13 50.25
CA LEU A 253 7.57 -55.05 50.45
C LEU A 253 8.92 -54.39 50.14
N ALA A 254 9.01 -53.60 49.06
CA ALA A 254 10.17 -52.80 48.70
C ALA A 254 10.50 -51.75 49.78
N ARG A 255 9.48 -51.13 50.38
CA ARG A 255 9.62 -50.23 51.54
C ARG A 255 10.24 -50.94 52.75
N VAL A 256 9.81 -52.18 53.04
CA VAL A 256 10.36 -52.96 54.16
C VAL A 256 11.81 -53.37 53.89
N ALA A 257 12.13 -53.84 52.68
CA ALA A 257 13.49 -54.16 52.24
C ALA A 257 14.44 -52.96 52.33
N ALA A 258 14.05 -51.81 51.75
CA ALA A 258 14.84 -50.58 51.75
C ALA A 258 15.07 -49.99 53.16
N ASN A 259 14.28 -50.40 54.15
CA ASN A 259 14.42 -50.01 55.55
C ASN A 259 14.87 -51.19 56.45
N SER A 260 15.46 -52.27 55.91
CA SER A 260 15.95 -53.39 56.74
C SER A 260 17.22 -53.05 57.54
N GLY A 261 18.08 -52.18 56.99
CA GLY A 261 19.41 -51.87 57.53
C GLY A 261 20.48 -52.92 57.22
N GLY A 262 20.12 -54.04 56.58
CA GLY A 262 21.05 -55.05 56.05
C GLY A 262 21.48 -54.76 54.61
N GLU A 263 21.94 -55.79 53.90
CA GLU A 263 22.33 -55.69 52.49
C GLU A 263 21.18 -55.19 51.61
N GLY A 264 19.93 -55.55 51.93
CA GLY A 264 18.76 -55.03 51.25
C GLY A 264 18.55 -53.52 51.39
N GLY A 265 18.95 -52.96 52.53
CA GLY A 265 19.00 -51.51 52.72
C GLY A 265 20.14 -50.85 51.93
N GLN A 266 21.28 -51.53 51.80
CA GLN A 266 22.42 -51.06 51.00
C GLN A 266 22.10 -51.05 49.50
N ARG A 267 21.63 -52.18 48.94
CA ARG A 267 21.21 -52.27 47.52
C ARG A 267 20.13 -51.26 47.15
N ALA A 268 19.14 -51.07 48.02
CA ALA A 268 18.12 -50.05 47.81
C ALA A 268 18.72 -48.63 47.85
N ALA A 269 19.64 -48.36 48.78
CA ALA A 269 20.34 -47.08 48.85
C ALA A 269 21.18 -46.83 47.59
N GLU A 270 21.91 -47.83 47.07
CA GLU A 270 22.69 -47.75 45.83
C GLU A 270 21.81 -47.39 44.62
N VAL A 271 20.75 -48.17 44.38
CA VAL A 271 19.80 -47.94 43.27
C VAL A 271 19.16 -46.55 43.35
N TYR A 272 18.72 -46.12 44.53
CA TYR A 272 18.11 -44.80 44.70
C TYR A 272 19.14 -43.65 44.75
N ALA A 273 20.40 -43.88 45.10
CA ALA A 273 21.44 -42.85 45.12
C ALA A 273 21.99 -42.53 43.74
N GLY A 274 22.16 -43.53 42.87
CA GLY A 274 22.55 -43.32 41.47
C GLY A 274 21.46 -42.63 40.63
N ARG A 275 20.18 -42.86 40.98
CA ARG A 275 19.03 -42.46 40.16
C ARG A 275 18.99 -41.00 39.71
N PRO A 276 19.26 -39.97 40.55
CA PRO A 276 19.23 -38.59 40.07
C PRO A 276 20.21 -38.33 38.92
N ALA A 277 21.40 -38.96 38.94
CA ALA A 277 22.36 -38.89 37.85
C ALA A 277 21.91 -39.70 36.62
N SER A 278 21.30 -40.88 36.80
CA SER A 278 20.70 -41.63 35.69
C SER A 278 19.60 -40.82 34.99
N VAL A 279 18.72 -40.18 35.75
CA VAL A 279 17.62 -39.36 35.23
C VAL A 279 18.16 -38.13 34.48
N ASP A 280 19.17 -37.44 35.02
CA ASP A 280 19.83 -36.31 34.36
C ASP A 280 20.54 -36.72 33.05
N ASN A 281 21.36 -37.78 33.08
CA ASN A 281 22.05 -38.29 31.89
C ASN A 281 21.07 -38.70 30.78
N VAL A 282 20.00 -39.41 31.13
CA VAL A 282 19.01 -39.93 30.18
C VAL A 282 18.12 -38.80 29.63
N ALA A 283 17.74 -37.82 30.45
CA ALA A 283 17.02 -36.63 30.00
C ALA A 283 17.87 -35.79 29.04
N ARG A 284 19.12 -35.47 29.40
CA ARG A 284 20.06 -34.75 28.52
C ARG A 284 20.29 -35.46 27.19
N ALA A 285 20.49 -36.78 27.22
CA ALA A 285 20.70 -37.57 26.01
C ALA A 285 19.46 -37.59 25.09
N ALA A 286 18.25 -37.51 25.64
CA ALA A 286 17.03 -37.34 24.87
C ALA A 286 16.85 -35.89 24.35
N PHE A 287 17.25 -34.87 25.11
CA PHE A 287 17.21 -33.48 24.64
C PHE A 287 18.19 -33.23 23.49
N GLU A 288 19.38 -33.86 23.52
CA GLU A 288 20.36 -33.82 22.44
C GLU A 288 19.85 -34.51 21.15
N GLN A 289 18.94 -35.48 21.26
CA GLN A 289 18.26 -36.08 20.10
C GLN A 289 17.19 -35.15 19.50
N VAL A 290 16.56 -34.27 20.29
CA VAL A 290 15.63 -33.25 19.77
C VAL A 290 16.38 -32.14 19.06
N ALA A 291 17.43 -31.59 19.68
CA ALA A 291 18.33 -30.60 19.10
C ALA A 291 19.70 -30.68 19.78
N PRO A 292 20.84 -30.48 19.09
CA PRO A 292 22.12 -30.29 19.76
C PRO A 292 22.12 -28.98 20.58
N GLN A 293 23.02 -28.84 21.57
CA GLN A 293 23.13 -27.56 22.27
C GLN A 293 23.54 -26.42 21.33
N ASN A 294 22.66 -25.43 21.15
CA ASN A 294 22.92 -24.28 20.28
C ASN A 294 23.99 -23.34 20.91
N PRO A 295 25.15 -23.12 20.26
CA PRO A 295 26.23 -22.32 20.82
C PRO A 295 25.96 -20.80 20.83
N ASN A 296 24.84 -20.33 20.28
CA ASN A 296 24.45 -18.92 20.25
C ASN A 296 23.01 -18.70 20.75
N PRO A 297 22.70 -18.89 22.04
CA PRO A 297 21.32 -18.81 22.57
C PRO A 297 20.58 -17.50 22.24
N SER A 298 21.30 -16.38 22.17
CA SER A 298 20.76 -15.06 21.82
C SER A 298 20.21 -14.96 20.39
N ARG A 299 20.59 -15.87 19.48
CA ARG A 299 20.08 -15.91 18.09
C ARG A 299 18.80 -16.73 17.93
N ILE A 300 18.43 -17.54 18.91
CA ILE A 300 17.28 -18.47 18.82
C ILE A 300 15.97 -17.69 18.67
N GLY A 301 15.77 -16.65 19.49
CA GLY A 301 14.60 -15.77 19.44
C GLY A 301 14.35 -15.15 18.05
N PRO A 302 15.32 -14.38 17.50
CA PRO A 302 15.23 -13.86 16.14
C PRO A 302 15.08 -14.94 15.06
N ALA A 303 15.75 -16.09 15.22
CA ALA A 303 15.65 -17.19 14.25
C ALA A 303 14.26 -17.83 14.21
N ILE A 304 13.57 -17.96 15.36
CA ILE A 304 12.16 -18.36 15.48
C ILE A 304 11.26 -17.29 14.84
N GLN A 305 11.47 -16.02 15.18
CA GLN A 305 10.61 -14.93 14.69
C GLN A 305 10.65 -14.82 13.16
N GLU A 306 11.84 -14.84 12.56
CA GLU A 306 12.00 -14.75 11.10
C GLU A 306 11.45 -16.01 10.39
N ALA A 307 11.63 -17.20 10.98
CA ALA A 307 11.03 -18.43 10.46
C ALA A 307 9.49 -18.43 10.55
N ALA A 308 8.93 -17.81 11.59
CA ALA A 308 7.50 -17.59 11.72
C ALA A 308 6.99 -16.55 10.71
N GLN A 309 7.70 -15.45 10.49
CA GLN A 309 7.37 -14.44 9.46
C GLN A 309 7.38 -15.05 8.04
N ALA A 310 8.37 -15.89 7.73
CA ALA A 310 8.39 -16.68 6.49
C ALA A 310 7.19 -17.65 6.41
N GLY A 311 6.86 -18.35 7.50
CA GLY A 311 5.68 -19.21 7.58
C GLY A 311 4.35 -18.46 7.39
N VAL A 312 4.21 -17.27 7.99
CA VAL A 312 3.04 -16.39 7.86
C VAL A 312 2.87 -15.94 6.42
N THR A 313 3.93 -15.46 5.76
CA THR A 313 3.87 -15.01 4.35
C THR A 313 3.60 -16.14 3.35
N GLN A 314 3.85 -17.40 3.73
CA GLN A 314 3.52 -18.60 2.97
C GLN A 314 2.07 -19.09 3.15
N THR A 315 1.29 -18.52 4.09
CA THR A 315 -0.13 -18.89 4.24
C THR A 315 -0.96 -18.45 3.02
N PRO A 316 -2.10 -19.10 2.73
CA PRO A 316 -3.01 -18.65 1.66
C PRO A 316 -3.41 -17.18 1.81
N GLU A 317 -3.66 -16.74 3.05
CA GLU A 317 -3.97 -15.36 3.42
C GLU A 317 -2.79 -14.40 3.22
N GLY A 318 -1.57 -14.80 3.64
CA GLY A 318 -0.34 -14.03 3.41
C GLY A 318 -0.02 -13.86 1.92
N ILE A 319 -0.22 -14.91 1.13
CA ILE A 319 -0.09 -14.90 -0.34
C ILE A 319 -1.17 -14.00 -0.96
N ALA A 320 -2.42 -14.06 -0.48
CA ALA A 320 -3.51 -13.19 -0.93
C ALA A 320 -3.22 -11.72 -0.63
N LEU A 321 -2.75 -11.39 0.59
CA LEU A 321 -2.39 -10.03 0.97
C LEU A 321 -1.20 -9.49 0.18
N SER A 322 -0.20 -10.34 -0.07
CA SER A 322 0.94 -10.01 -0.95
C SER A 322 0.45 -9.65 -2.36
N ARG A 323 -0.35 -10.52 -2.99
CA ARG A 323 -0.93 -10.28 -4.32
C ARG A 323 -1.81 -9.02 -4.37
N ALA A 324 -2.63 -8.78 -3.35
CA ALA A 324 -3.49 -7.59 -3.29
C ALA A 324 -2.67 -6.30 -3.15
N ARG A 325 -1.58 -6.30 -2.36
CA ARG A 325 -0.63 -5.19 -2.28
C ARG A 325 0.11 -4.96 -3.61
N THR A 326 0.51 -6.02 -4.32
CA THR A 326 1.08 -5.89 -5.67
C THR A 326 0.07 -5.28 -6.65
N ALA A 327 -1.21 -5.68 -6.56
CA ALA A 327 -2.27 -5.16 -7.43
C ALA A 327 -2.59 -3.66 -7.19
N THR A 328 -2.39 -3.12 -5.99
CA THR A 328 -2.49 -1.67 -5.77
C THR A 328 -1.40 -0.87 -6.52
N GLY A 329 -0.28 -1.51 -6.88
CA GLY A 329 0.82 -0.90 -7.63
C GLY A 329 1.78 -0.09 -6.75
N PRO A 330 2.80 0.55 -7.37
CA PRO A 330 3.71 1.45 -6.65
C PRO A 330 2.97 2.72 -6.19
N ARG A 331 3.33 3.20 -4.99
CA ARG A 331 2.87 4.51 -4.50
C ARG A 331 3.44 5.63 -5.38
N ILE A 332 2.66 6.68 -5.60
CA ILE A 332 3.11 7.89 -6.33
C ILE A 332 2.78 9.16 -5.56
N THR A 333 3.65 10.16 -5.67
CA THR A 333 3.43 11.47 -5.03
C THR A 333 2.32 12.26 -5.73
N PRO A 334 1.71 13.27 -5.07
CA PRO A 334 0.77 14.18 -5.73
C PRO A 334 1.39 14.87 -6.95
N GLU A 335 2.68 15.24 -6.86
CA GLU A 335 3.44 15.87 -7.93
C GLU A 335 3.60 14.93 -9.14
N GLN A 336 4.03 13.68 -8.92
CA GLN A 336 4.19 12.68 -9.99
C GLN A 336 2.87 12.41 -10.72
N ALA A 337 1.78 12.27 -9.97
CA ALA A 337 0.44 12.14 -10.54
C ALA A 337 0.06 13.38 -11.36
N GLY A 338 0.27 14.58 -10.80
CA GLY A 338 -0.08 15.84 -11.43
C GLY A 338 0.71 16.16 -12.69
N GLN A 339 2.01 15.88 -12.73
CA GLN A 339 2.86 16.07 -13.91
C GLN A 339 2.36 15.21 -15.09
N ALA A 340 2.02 13.94 -14.82
CA ALA A 340 1.48 13.03 -15.84
C ALA A 340 0.08 13.47 -16.32
N ILE A 341 -0.83 13.82 -15.39
CA ILE A 341 -2.17 14.34 -15.70
C ILE A 341 -2.10 15.63 -16.52
N GLN A 342 -1.24 16.59 -16.14
CA GLN A 342 -1.02 17.83 -16.89
C GLN A 342 -0.53 17.55 -18.30
N THR A 343 0.49 16.69 -18.44
CA THR A 343 1.09 16.38 -19.74
C THR A 343 0.07 15.74 -20.70
N ASP A 344 -0.72 14.80 -20.20
CA ASP A 344 -1.72 14.05 -20.98
C ASP A 344 -2.95 14.92 -21.34
N LEU A 345 -3.57 15.60 -20.36
CA LEU A 345 -4.68 16.54 -20.61
C LEU A 345 -4.26 17.66 -21.57
N ARG A 346 -3.04 18.17 -21.43
CA ARG A 346 -2.48 19.18 -22.33
C ARG A 346 -2.26 18.62 -23.73
N GLY A 347 -1.70 17.41 -23.85
CA GLY A 347 -1.56 16.72 -25.14
C GLY A 347 -2.90 16.58 -25.87
N VAL A 348 -3.97 16.20 -25.16
CA VAL A 348 -5.31 16.14 -25.72
C VAL A 348 -5.85 17.53 -26.12
N ARG A 349 -5.66 18.57 -25.29
CA ARG A 349 -6.02 19.95 -25.66
C ARG A 349 -5.30 20.40 -26.93
N ASP A 350 -3.98 20.28 -26.97
CA ASP A 350 -3.14 20.79 -28.05
C ASP A 350 -3.44 20.01 -29.36
N LEU A 351 -3.78 18.72 -29.29
CA LEU A 351 -4.30 17.93 -30.42
C LEU A 351 -5.69 18.40 -30.90
N ARG A 352 -6.63 18.67 -29.98
CA ARG A 352 -7.97 19.20 -30.33
C ARG A 352 -7.86 20.59 -30.96
N GLU A 353 -6.95 21.43 -30.49
CA GLU A 353 -6.66 22.74 -31.07
C GLU A 353 -6.05 22.64 -32.47
N ALA A 354 -5.07 21.74 -32.68
CA ALA A 354 -4.53 21.48 -34.01
C ALA A 354 -5.61 20.97 -34.98
N ALA A 355 -6.52 20.11 -34.51
CA ALA A 355 -7.66 19.62 -35.30
C ALA A 355 -8.68 20.72 -35.63
N ARG A 356 -8.93 21.66 -34.70
CA ARG A 356 -9.76 22.86 -34.96
C ARG A 356 -9.09 23.78 -35.98
N SER A 357 -7.84 24.17 -35.71
CA SER A 357 -7.09 25.15 -36.49
C SER A 357 -6.82 24.66 -37.93
N SER A 358 -6.52 23.39 -38.13
CA SER A 358 -6.35 22.82 -39.48
C SER A 358 -7.64 22.84 -40.32
N ARG A 359 -8.81 22.57 -39.72
CA ARG A 359 -10.12 22.71 -40.39
C ARG A 359 -10.45 24.17 -40.68
N ALA A 360 -10.28 25.04 -39.69
CA ALA A 360 -10.48 26.48 -39.82
C ALA A 360 -9.65 27.08 -40.97
N ASN A 361 -8.38 26.69 -41.10
CA ASN A 361 -7.49 27.15 -42.17
C ASN A 361 -7.95 26.73 -43.58
N VAL A 362 -8.71 25.63 -43.72
CA VAL A 362 -9.33 25.24 -44.99
C VAL A 362 -10.59 26.08 -45.24
N ASP A 363 -11.49 26.18 -44.26
CA ASP A 363 -12.74 26.93 -44.39
C ASP A 363 -12.49 28.42 -44.65
N TYR A 364 -11.57 29.05 -43.91
CA TYR A 364 -11.15 30.44 -44.10
C TYR A 364 -10.20 30.66 -45.29
N ARG A 365 -9.73 29.60 -45.96
CA ARG A 365 -9.13 29.73 -47.30
C ARG A 365 -10.22 29.80 -48.35
N LEU A 366 -11.18 28.86 -48.34
CA LEU A 366 -12.33 28.87 -49.25
C LEU A 366 -13.12 30.18 -49.15
N ALA A 367 -13.27 30.73 -47.95
CA ALA A 367 -13.92 32.03 -47.74
C ALA A 367 -13.14 33.24 -48.29
N ARG A 368 -11.81 33.15 -48.44
CA ARG A 368 -10.99 34.17 -49.14
C ARG A 368 -10.95 33.95 -50.65
N GLU A 369 -11.23 32.74 -51.11
CA GLU A 369 -11.35 32.35 -52.53
C GLU A 369 -12.79 32.59 -53.08
N ALA A 370 -13.69 33.18 -52.28
CA ALA A 370 -15.08 33.44 -52.65
C ALA A 370 -15.22 34.48 -53.80
N PRO A 371 -16.24 34.36 -54.67
CA PRO A 371 -16.43 35.25 -55.81
C PRO A 371 -16.83 36.69 -55.44
N GLU A 372 -16.40 37.65 -56.25
CA GLU A 372 -16.63 39.09 -56.06
C GLU A 372 -18.05 39.54 -56.46
N ASN A 373 -19.04 39.11 -55.67
CA ASN A 373 -20.47 39.34 -55.95
C ASN A 373 -21.03 40.68 -55.41
N VAL A 374 -20.25 41.46 -54.64
CA VAL A 374 -20.72 42.69 -53.97
C VAL A 374 -20.25 43.92 -54.75
N GLY A 375 -21.18 44.52 -55.50
CA GLY A 375 -20.95 45.80 -56.19
C GLY A 375 -21.08 47.01 -55.24
N ILE A 376 -20.15 47.95 -55.34
CA ILE A 376 -20.21 49.29 -54.76
C ILE A 376 -20.13 50.30 -55.90
N GLU A 377 -21.21 51.07 -56.07
CA GLU A 377 -21.21 52.29 -56.89
C GLU A 377 -20.29 53.34 -56.27
N ARG A 378 -19.37 53.88 -57.08
CA ARG A 378 -18.64 55.12 -56.82
C ARG A 378 -18.84 56.07 -58.00
N MET A 379 -18.91 57.38 -57.74
CA MET A 379 -18.86 58.38 -58.80
C MET A 379 -17.39 58.61 -59.18
N VAL A 380 -17.05 58.41 -60.45
CA VAL A 380 -15.72 58.69 -61.01
C VAL A 380 -15.85 59.82 -62.01
N THR A 381 -15.09 60.91 -61.80
CA THR A 381 -14.97 61.96 -62.81
C THR A 381 -14.18 61.43 -63.99
N VAL A 382 -14.77 61.45 -65.19
CA VAL A 382 -14.13 61.06 -66.43
C VAL A 382 -14.07 62.26 -67.36
N GLU A 383 -12.86 62.63 -67.77
CA GLU A 383 -12.65 63.68 -68.79
C GLU A 383 -12.93 63.11 -70.18
N ARG A 384 -13.88 63.72 -70.91
CA ARG A 384 -14.22 63.32 -72.29
C ARG A 384 -13.75 64.40 -73.28
N PRO A 385 -12.94 64.07 -74.31
CA PRO A 385 -12.50 65.05 -75.29
C PRO A 385 -13.64 65.47 -76.23
N GLY A 386 -13.77 66.78 -76.46
CA GLY A 386 -14.67 67.37 -77.47
C GLY A 386 -14.11 67.31 -78.90
N GLU A 387 -14.91 67.75 -79.87
CA GLU A 387 -14.54 67.71 -81.30
C GLU A 387 -13.34 68.63 -81.63
N PRO A 388 -12.45 68.24 -82.57
CA PRO A 388 -11.22 68.96 -82.85
C PRO A 388 -11.43 70.18 -83.77
N ILE A 389 -11.06 71.36 -83.29
CA ILE A 389 -10.84 72.57 -84.09
C ILE A 389 -9.34 72.89 -84.14
N ILE A 390 -8.88 73.55 -85.21
CA ILE A 390 -7.55 73.34 -85.80
C ILE A 390 -6.46 74.34 -85.34
N THR A 391 -5.33 73.77 -84.88
CA THR A 391 -3.96 74.30 -84.74
C THR A 391 -3.64 75.54 -83.87
N TYR A 392 -2.60 75.36 -83.05
CA TYR A 392 -1.70 76.43 -82.60
C TYR A 392 -0.90 77.03 -83.77
N PRO A 393 -0.57 78.34 -83.75
CA PRO A 393 0.62 78.86 -84.41
C PRO A 393 1.86 78.64 -83.52
N GLU A 394 2.94 78.09 -84.08
CA GLU A 394 4.23 78.03 -83.37
C GLU A 394 4.90 79.41 -83.35
N GLY A 395 4.95 80.04 -82.18
CA GLY A 395 5.68 81.29 -81.97
C GLY A 395 5.79 81.66 -80.50
N ARG A 396 7.01 81.74 -79.97
CA ARG A 396 7.22 82.40 -78.67
C ARG A 396 7.08 83.91 -78.88
N PRO A 397 6.34 84.64 -78.02
CA PRO A 397 6.21 86.09 -78.16
C PRO A 397 7.59 86.74 -78.15
N GLN A 398 7.88 87.56 -79.17
CA GLN A 398 9.12 88.32 -79.24
C GLN A 398 8.97 89.64 -78.50
N PHE A 399 10.00 90.03 -77.76
CA PHE A 399 10.02 91.23 -76.94
C PHE A 399 11.11 92.20 -77.40
N LEU A 400 10.94 93.48 -77.08
CA LEU A 400 11.97 94.51 -77.24
C LEU A 400 13.09 94.34 -76.20
N PRO A 401 14.31 94.88 -76.42
CA PRO A 401 15.46 94.67 -75.53
C PRO A 401 15.30 95.25 -74.11
N ASP A 402 14.38 96.19 -73.94
CA ASP A 402 13.98 96.89 -72.72
C ASP A 402 12.76 96.26 -72.01
N ALA A 403 12.19 95.19 -72.58
CA ALA A 403 11.08 94.47 -71.98
C ALA A 403 11.47 93.79 -70.66
N PRO A 404 10.53 93.62 -69.71
CA PRO A 404 10.78 92.90 -68.47
C PRO A 404 11.39 91.51 -68.71
N ARG A 405 12.41 91.18 -67.91
CA ARG A 405 13.08 89.86 -67.97
C ARG A 405 12.18 88.79 -67.35
N PRO A 406 12.18 87.55 -67.90
CA PRO A 406 11.44 86.43 -67.32
C PRO A 406 11.86 86.16 -65.87
N LEU A 407 11.06 85.34 -65.18
CA LEU A 407 11.40 84.87 -63.84
C LEU A 407 12.57 83.89 -63.93
N GLU A 408 13.76 84.37 -63.58
CA GLU A 408 14.97 83.55 -63.47
C GLU A 408 14.87 82.65 -62.23
N LYS A 409 15.35 81.40 -62.32
CA LYS A 409 15.44 80.52 -61.15
C LYS A 409 16.57 81.01 -60.25
N PRO A 410 16.39 81.10 -58.92
CA PRO A 410 17.46 81.54 -58.03
C PRO A 410 18.65 80.58 -58.11
N ALA A 411 19.81 81.11 -58.49
CA ALA A 411 21.07 80.39 -58.45
C ALA A 411 21.61 80.43 -57.02
N PHE A 412 21.53 79.31 -56.32
CA PHE A 412 22.16 79.15 -55.01
C PHE A 412 23.59 78.64 -55.20
N ASP A 413 24.59 79.41 -54.74
CA ASP A 413 25.96 78.94 -54.73
C ASP A 413 26.07 77.65 -53.89
N PRO A 414 26.74 76.59 -54.40
CA PRO A 414 26.95 75.38 -53.63
C PRO A 414 27.91 75.69 -52.48
N ILE A 415 27.40 75.56 -51.24
CA ILE A 415 28.17 75.84 -50.03
C ILE A 415 29.45 75.01 -50.03
N GLN A 416 30.60 75.68 -50.06
CA GLN A 416 31.88 75.08 -49.73
C GLN A 416 31.90 74.77 -48.22
N GLY A 417 31.40 73.58 -47.87
CA GLY A 417 31.46 73.07 -46.51
C GLY A 417 32.88 72.60 -46.20
N ASP A 418 33.66 73.42 -45.50
CA ASP A 418 34.98 73.06 -44.99
C ASP A 418 34.98 72.93 -43.45
N ALA A 419 35.89 72.11 -42.95
CA ALA A 419 36.18 71.82 -41.53
C ALA A 419 34.98 71.50 -40.60
N GLY A 420 34.73 70.21 -40.33
CA GLY A 420 33.78 69.81 -39.28
C GLY A 420 33.54 68.29 -39.18
N GLY A 421 32.32 67.87 -39.53
CA GLY A 421 31.88 66.48 -39.38
C GLY A 421 32.32 65.56 -40.53
N GLU A 422 32.79 64.37 -40.18
CA GLU A 422 32.86 63.23 -41.10
C GLU A 422 31.48 62.52 -41.15
N SER A 423 31.16 61.82 -42.24
CA SER A 423 29.92 61.03 -42.29
C SER A 423 30.07 59.70 -41.57
N LEU A 424 28.97 59.17 -41.01
CA LEU A 424 28.95 57.94 -40.22
C LEU A 424 29.60 56.76 -40.95
N ALA A 425 29.27 56.51 -42.21
CA ALA A 425 29.89 55.41 -42.96
C ALA A 425 31.41 55.62 -43.17
N ARG A 426 31.83 56.87 -43.39
CA ARG A 426 33.25 57.22 -43.56
C ARG A 426 34.03 57.11 -42.25
N PHE A 427 33.44 57.54 -41.13
CA PHE A 427 33.99 57.43 -39.78
C PHE A 427 34.12 55.97 -39.33
N VAL A 428 33.13 55.13 -39.62
CA VAL A 428 33.18 53.69 -39.35
C VAL A 428 34.28 53.03 -40.21
N ALA A 429 34.33 53.30 -41.51
CA ALA A 429 35.38 52.77 -42.40
C ALA A 429 36.79 53.22 -42.01
N ARG A 430 36.95 54.44 -41.46
CA ARG A 430 38.22 54.97 -40.97
C ARG A 430 38.68 54.29 -39.68
N ASN A 431 37.80 54.18 -38.68
CA ASN A 431 38.15 53.69 -37.34
C ASN A 431 38.07 52.15 -37.19
N GLY A 432 38.40 51.41 -38.26
CA GLY A 432 38.56 49.94 -38.24
C GLY A 432 37.48 49.15 -38.98
N GLY A 433 36.28 49.71 -39.19
CA GLY A 433 35.13 49.02 -39.78
C GLY A 433 34.39 48.10 -38.79
N ILE A 434 33.17 47.72 -39.15
CA ILE A 434 32.35 46.72 -38.43
C ILE A 434 32.83 45.31 -38.78
N ASP A 435 32.81 44.39 -37.81
CA ASP A 435 33.12 42.98 -38.08
C ASP A 435 32.15 42.36 -39.09
N LEU A 436 32.66 41.48 -39.97
CA LEU A 436 31.88 40.87 -41.05
C LEU A 436 31.15 39.59 -40.60
N SER A 437 30.53 39.63 -39.43
CA SER A 437 29.68 38.57 -38.86
C SER A 437 28.19 38.89 -39.00
N GLY A 438 27.36 37.84 -38.87
CA GLY A 438 25.89 37.90 -38.79
C GLY A 438 25.22 38.99 -39.63
N ASP A 439 24.59 39.93 -38.94
CA ASP A 439 23.69 40.94 -39.50
C ASP A 439 24.40 41.98 -40.36
N ALA A 440 25.67 42.30 -40.08
CA ALA A 440 26.48 43.18 -40.94
C ALA A 440 26.69 42.58 -42.34
N ARG A 441 26.76 41.24 -42.43
CA ARG A 441 26.84 40.51 -43.70
C ARG A 441 25.49 40.41 -44.41
N ALA A 442 24.40 40.18 -43.67
CA ALA A 442 23.03 40.19 -44.18
C ALA A 442 22.60 41.59 -44.67
N ALA A 443 23.12 42.64 -44.05
CA ALA A 443 22.93 44.04 -44.44
C ALA A 443 23.72 44.46 -45.69
N ASP A 444 24.54 43.56 -46.25
CA ASP A 444 25.36 43.73 -47.45
C ASP A 444 26.46 44.82 -47.37
N LEU A 445 26.85 45.20 -46.14
CA LEU A 445 27.80 46.30 -45.88
C LEU A 445 29.24 46.00 -46.31
N GLN A 446 29.59 44.73 -46.58
CA GLN A 446 30.81 44.35 -47.29
C GLN A 446 30.91 44.95 -48.70
N ARG A 447 29.78 45.35 -49.31
CA ARG A 447 29.75 46.01 -50.63
C ARG A 447 29.82 47.54 -50.52
N PHE A 448 29.64 48.11 -49.33
CA PHE A 448 29.71 49.55 -49.11
C PHE A 448 31.18 49.97 -48.95
N ASN A 449 31.84 50.26 -50.07
CA ASN A 449 33.24 50.70 -50.12
C ASN A 449 33.35 52.24 -50.08
N ILE A 450 34.13 52.77 -49.14
CA ILE A 450 34.39 54.20 -49.01
C ILE A 450 35.75 54.54 -49.67
N PRO A 451 35.78 55.43 -50.69
CA PRO A 451 37.01 55.81 -51.37
C PRO A 451 38.10 56.29 -50.41
N GLY A 452 39.26 55.63 -50.49
CA GLY A 452 40.45 55.87 -49.67
C GLY A 452 40.46 55.19 -48.29
N LEU A 453 39.38 54.54 -47.86
CA LEU A 453 39.24 53.97 -46.49
C LEU A 453 38.74 52.52 -46.45
N GLY A 454 38.30 51.97 -47.59
CA GLY A 454 37.86 50.59 -47.71
C GLY A 454 36.41 50.36 -47.30
N THR A 455 36.02 49.10 -47.13
CA THR A 455 34.62 48.73 -46.84
C THR A 455 34.23 49.00 -45.40
N VAL A 456 32.96 49.40 -45.21
CA VAL A 456 32.36 49.73 -43.90
C VAL A 456 32.30 48.50 -42.99
N ALA A 457 31.99 47.31 -43.55
CA ALA A 457 32.17 46.03 -42.88
C ALA A 457 33.30 45.22 -43.52
N ARG A 458 34.12 44.54 -42.70
CA ARG A 458 35.28 43.75 -43.16
C ARG A 458 35.75 42.70 -42.14
N PRO A 459 36.41 41.61 -42.58
CA PRO A 459 36.97 40.62 -41.66
C PRO A 459 37.97 41.28 -40.69
N GLY A 460 37.80 41.05 -39.39
CA GLY A 460 38.63 41.68 -38.35
C GLY A 460 38.22 43.12 -38.01
N GLY A 461 37.04 43.57 -38.42
CA GLY A 461 36.42 44.78 -37.89
C GLY A 461 36.04 44.65 -36.42
N LYS A 462 35.53 45.72 -35.84
CA LYS A 462 35.11 45.79 -34.43
C LYS A 462 33.64 45.35 -34.28
N SER A 463 33.30 44.69 -33.17
CA SER A 463 31.93 44.30 -32.87
C SER A 463 31.04 45.51 -32.60
N ILE A 464 29.76 45.42 -32.96
CA ILE A 464 28.82 46.54 -32.84
C ILE A 464 28.56 46.86 -31.37
N ASP A 465 28.11 45.88 -30.59
CA ASP A 465 27.64 46.10 -29.23
C ASP A 465 28.72 46.46 -28.20
N ASN A 466 29.95 45.96 -28.34
CA ASN A 466 31.02 46.18 -27.34
C ASN A 466 32.00 47.29 -27.71
N PHE A 467 31.93 47.86 -28.92
CA PHE A 467 32.85 48.93 -29.35
C PHE A 467 32.11 50.05 -30.05
N TRP A 468 31.37 49.78 -31.13
CA TRP A 468 30.70 50.85 -31.87
C TRP A 468 29.57 51.52 -31.08
N ARG A 469 28.91 50.80 -30.15
CA ARG A 469 27.98 51.35 -29.15
C ARG A 469 28.55 52.59 -28.46
N GLU A 470 29.60 52.40 -27.65
CA GLU A 470 30.22 53.45 -26.85
C GLU A 470 30.88 54.48 -27.79
N PHE A 471 31.67 54.00 -28.75
CA PHE A 471 32.47 54.86 -29.63
C PHE A 471 31.61 55.80 -30.51
N LEU A 472 30.38 55.42 -30.90
CA LEU A 472 29.47 56.29 -31.65
C LEU A 472 28.61 57.20 -30.76
N VAL A 473 28.42 56.88 -29.48
CA VAL A 473 27.80 57.78 -28.51
C VAL A 473 28.81 58.87 -28.09
N ASP A 474 30.04 58.50 -27.77
CA ASP A 474 31.12 59.42 -27.39
C ASP A 474 31.44 60.43 -28.50
N HIS A 475 31.49 59.96 -29.76
CA HIS A 475 31.69 60.83 -30.93
C HIS A 475 30.37 61.44 -31.46
N GLY A 476 29.27 61.29 -30.74
CA GLY A 476 28.01 62.01 -30.97
C GLY A 476 27.22 61.62 -32.23
N TYR A 477 27.45 60.46 -32.85
CA TYR A 477 26.63 59.96 -33.96
C TYR A 477 25.32 59.29 -33.49
N LEU A 478 25.32 58.81 -32.24
CA LEU A 478 24.17 58.32 -31.50
C LEU A 478 23.94 59.20 -30.25
N LYS A 479 22.71 59.23 -29.74
CA LYS A 479 22.40 59.91 -28.46
C LYS A 479 22.75 58.99 -27.29
N PRO A 480 23.28 59.53 -26.17
CA PRO A 480 23.34 58.80 -24.90
C PRO A 480 21.94 58.35 -24.45
N ASP A 481 21.87 57.16 -23.85
CA ASP A 481 20.67 56.67 -23.17
C ASP A 481 20.54 57.30 -21.77
N ALA A 482 19.31 57.48 -21.28
CA ALA A 482 19.04 58.09 -19.97
C ALA A 482 19.62 57.29 -18.79
N ASP A 483 19.73 55.97 -18.94
CA ASP A 483 19.99 55.02 -17.85
C ASP A 483 21.42 54.41 -17.88
N GLY A 484 22.35 55.00 -18.65
CA GLY A 484 23.76 54.57 -18.66
C GLY A 484 24.12 53.44 -19.64
N GLY A 485 23.32 53.22 -20.70
CA GLY A 485 23.76 52.55 -21.95
C GLY A 485 23.82 51.01 -21.99
N ALA A 486 23.53 50.31 -20.90
CA ALA A 486 23.71 48.85 -20.80
C ALA A 486 22.62 47.98 -21.47
N ALA A 487 21.43 48.53 -21.78
CA ALA A 487 20.24 47.71 -22.11
C ALA A 487 19.71 47.82 -23.56
N ARG A 488 20.10 48.84 -24.33
CA ARG A 488 19.60 49.09 -25.69
C ARG A 488 20.37 48.27 -26.73
N ASP A 489 19.71 47.46 -27.55
CA ASP A 489 20.35 46.97 -28.79
C ASP A 489 20.53 48.13 -29.77
N VAL A 490 21.78 48.39 -30.19
CA VAL A 490 22.12 49.43 -31.18
C VAL A 490 22.41 48.86 -32.56
N THR A 491 22.50 47.54 -32.71
CA THR A 491 22.82 46.86 -33.98
C THR A 491 21.78 47.17 -35.05
N ASN A 492 20.49 47.00 -34.72
CA ASN A 492 19.40 47.33 -35.63
C ASN A 492 19.33 48.83 -36.01
N GLU A 493 19.75 49.75 -35.13
CA GLU A 493 19.80 51.17 -35.47
C GLU A 493 21.01 51.49 -36.36
N LEU A 494 22.22 51.04 -36.01
CA LEU A 494 23.44 51.32 -36.76
C LEU A 494 23.38 50.76 -38.19
N LEU A 495 22.92 49.53 -38.35
CA LEU A 495 22.76 48.90 -39.66
C LEU A 495 21.76 49.68 -40.53
N ARG A 496 20.61 50.09 -39.98
CA ARG A 496 19.61 50.90 -40.69
C ARG A 496 20.15 52.27 -41.11
N LEU A 497 20.95 52.93 -40.27
CA LEU A 497 21.56 54.22 -40.60
C LEU A 497 22.60 54.08 -41.72
N LEU A 498 23.47 53.08 -41.64
CA LEU A 498 24.47 52.80 -42.69
C LEU A 498 23.81 52.37 -44.01
N GLN A 499 22.73 51.60 -43.98
CA GLN A 499 21.94 51.27 -45.18
C GLN A 499 21.23 52.49 -45.78
N ASN A 500 20.78 53.45 -44.96
CA ASN A 500 20.22 54.70 -45.47
C ASN A 500 21.29 55.56 -46.15
N GLU A 501 22.49 55.69 -45.56
CA GLU A 501 23.63 56.37 -46.19
C GLU A 501 24.08 55.64 -47.48
N GLN A 502 24.07 54.31 -47.50
CA GLN A 502 24.37 53.49 -48.68
C GLN A 502 23.35 53.69 -49.83
N ARG A 503 22.07 53.87 -49.51
CA ARG A 503 20.98 54.01 -50.50
C ARG A 503 20.80 55.44 -51.01
N ALA A 504 20.98 56.45 -50.16
CA ALA A 504 20.75 57.86 -50.49
C ALA A 504 22.06 58.66 -50.71
N GLY A 505 23.24 58.04 -50.56
CA GLY A 505 24.52 58.69 -50.74
C GLY A 505 24.71 59.88 -49.80
N GLN A 506 25.24 60.99 -50.33
CA GLN A 506 25.45 62.22 -49.53
C GLN A 506 24.16 62.77 -48.90
N ALA A 507 22.98 62.55 -49.50
CA ALA A 507 21.70 62.97 -48.93
C ALA A 507 21.24 62.09 -47.74
N GLY A 508 21.83 60.90 -47.57
CA GLY A 508 21.63 60.02 -46.42
C GLY A 508 22.74 60.09 -45.37
N ALA A 509 23.77 60.92 -45.58
CA ALA A 509 24.95 61.00 -44.71
C ALA A 509 24.60 61.53 -43.32
N ARG A 510 24.98 60.79 -42.26
CA ARG A 510 24.77 61.23 -40.88
C ARG A 510 26.07 61.78 -40.28
N PHE A 511 25.99 62.97 -39.70
CA PHE A 511 27.11 63.69 -39.06
C PHE A 511 26.94 63.72 -37.53
N PRO A 512 27.98 64.07 -36.75
CA PRO A 512 27.88 64.23 -35.30
C PRO A 512 26.81 65.24 -34.87
N ILE A 513 26.03 64.90 -33.85
CA ILE A 513 24.94 65.72 -33.27
C ILE A 513 25.46 67.08 -32.77
N TYR A 514 26.75 67.18 -32.43
CA TYR A 514 27.40 68.38 -31.90
C TYR A 514 28.19 69.20 -32.93
N SER A 515 28.11 68.92 -34.24
CA SER A 515 28.64 69.86 -35.23
C SER A 515 27.76 71.11 -35.27
N GLU A 516 28.21 72.19 -34.62
CA GLU A 516 27.36 73.34 -34.32
C GLU A 516 26.81 74.05 -35.56
N ARG A 517 25.55 74.50 -35.46
CA ARG A 517 24.88 75.28 -36.48
C ARG A 517 25.25 76.76 -36.38
N THR A 518 26.32 77.18 -37.03
CA THR A 518 26.47 78.59 -37.40
C THR A 518 25.30 78.96 -38.31
N ALA A 519 24.45 79.90 -37.89
CA ALA A 519 23.16 80.17 -38.51
C ALA A 519 23.25 81.00 -39.81
N GLY A 520 23.86 80.43 -40.85
CA GLY A 520 23.68 80.89 -42.23
C GLY A 520 22.28 80.52 -42.74
N ARG A 521 21.59 81.44 -43.42
CA ARG A 521 20.26 81.20 -44.02
C ARG A 521 20.35 80.05 -45.02
N THR A 522 19.71 78.92 -44.74
CA THR A 522 19.79 77.75 -45.62
C THR A 522 19.16 78.04 -46.98
N ALA A 523 19.68 77.39 -48.03
CA ALA A 523 19.09 77.47 -49.37
C ALA A 523 17.62 77.00 -49.38
N SER A 524 17.21 76.15 -48.42
CA SER A 524 15.79 75.80 -48.22
C SER A 524 14.96 77.01 -47.77
N SER A 525 15.34 77.75 -46.72
CA SER A 525 14.54 78.91 -46.27
C SER A 525 14.47 79.99 -47.36
N GLN A 526 15.56 80.20 -48.09
CA GLN A 526 15.58 81.15 -49.21
C GLN A 526 14.70 80.66 -50.38
N ALA A 527 14.65 79.36 -50.66
CA ALA A 527 13.74 78.78 -51.64
C ALA A 527 12.27 78.86 -51.18
N ASP A 528 11.99 78.53 -49.92
CA ASP A 528 10.64 78.57 -49.33
C ASP A 528 10.10 80.02 -49.31
N GLU A 529 10.92 80.99 -48.90
CA GLU A 529 10.60 82.43 -48.95
C GLU A 529 10.35 82.89 -50.40
N PHE A 530 11.18 82.47 -51.37
CA PHE A 530 10.99 82.77 -52.79
C PHE A 530 9.70 82.15 -53.36
N GLN A 531 9.37 80.91 -53.00
CA GLN A 531 8.11 80.27 -53.41
C GLN A 531 6.89 80.93 -52.79
N ASN A 532 6.95 81.31 -51.50
CA ASN A 532 5.86 82.01 -50.81
C ASN A 532 5.61 83.40 -51.42
N ALA A 533 6.68 84.14 -51.75
CA ALA A 533 6.58 85.42 -52.45
C ALA A 533 6.00 85.24 -53.86
N LEU A 534 6.45 84.23 -54.61
CA LEU A 534 5.97 83.93 -55.95
C LEU A 534 4.48 83.55 -55.98
N GLN A 535 4.02 82.72 -55.03
CA GLN A 535 2.60 82.39 -54.90
C GLN A 535 1.77 83.61 -54.51
N THR A 536 2.27 84.47 -53.62
CA THR A 536 1.59 85.71 -53.23
C THR A 536 1.42 86.66 -54.42
N TRP A 537 2.44 86.83 -55.26
CA TRP A 537 2.36 87.67 -56.46
C TRP A 537 1.53 87.07 -57.58
N SER A 538 1.61 85.75 -57.84
CA SER A 538 0.73 85.11 -58.83
C SER A 538 -0.73 85.20 -58.42
N GLY A 539 -1.06 84.94 -57.15
CA GLY A 539 -2.43 85.04 -56.65
C GLY A 539 -3.03 86.43 -56.82
N ARG A 540 -2.27 87.49 -56.49
CA ARG A 540 -2.68 88.88 -56.75
C ARG A 540 -2.86 89.17 -58.23
N PHE A 541 -1.90 88.80 -59.06
CA PHE A 541 -1.97 89.00 -60.50
C PHE A 541 -3.19 88.31 -61.12
N ASP A 542 -3.50 87.08 -60.69
CA ASP A 542 -4.66 86.32 -61.15
C ASP A 542 -5.98 86.96 -60.68
N GLU A 543 -6.03 87.51 -59.46
CA GLU A 543 -7.19 88.29 -58.97
C GLU A 543 -7.37 89.60 -59.75
N ASP A 544 -6.28 90.34 -59.98
CA ASP A 544 -6.31 91.66 -60.63
C ASP A 544 -6.64 91.55 -62.14
N LEU A 545 -6.12 90.53 -62.84
CA LEU A 545 -6.53 90.18 -64.21
C LEU A 545 -8.04 89.86 -64.27
N THR A 546 -8.51 89.02 -63.35
CA THR A 546 -9.94 88.66 -63.27
C THR A 546 -10.80 89.89 -63.04
N ARG A 547 -10.34 90.83 -62.19
CA ARG A 547 -11.02 92.11 -61.91
C ARG A 547 -11.00 93.05 -63.12
N ALA A 548 -9.98 92.96 -63.98
CA ALA A 548 -9.90 93.64 -65.27
C ALA A 548 -10.70 92.94 -66.40
N GLY A 549 -11.34 91.80 -66.13
CA GLY A 549 -12.13 91.04 -67.10
C GLY A 549 -11.29 90.15 -68.04
N ILE A 550 -10.03 89.89 -67.71
CA ILE A 550 -9.11 89.02 -68.46
C ILE A 550 -9.05 87.67 -67.74
N ASP A 551 -9.27 86.55 -68.45
CA ASP A 551 -9.06 85.21 -67.89
C ASP A 551 -7.57 85.02 -67.58
N PRO A 552 -7.18 84.76 -66.31
CA PRO A 552 -5.78 84.49 -65.97
C PRO A 552 -5.18 83.32 -66.75
N ALA A 553 -6.01 82.36 -67.18
CA ALA A 553 -5.59 81.22 -67.98
C ALA A 553 -5.40 81.52 -69.48
N SER A 554 -5.83 82.70 -69.99
CA SER A 554 -5.53 83.12 -71.36
C SER A 554 -4.19 83.87 -71.49
N VAL A 555 -3.50 84.16 -70.38
CA VAL A 555 -2.18 84.81 -70.41
C VAL A 555 -1.08 83.81 -70.74
N HIS A 556 -0.38 84.03 -71.86
CA HIS A 556 0.70 83.17 -72.33
C HIS A 556 1.78 82.96 -71.24
N PRO A 557 2.29 81.73 -71.02
CA PRO A 557 3.22 81.43 -69.92
C PRO A 557 4.50 82.29 -69.88
N GLU A 558 5.04 82.69 -71.04
CA GLU A 558 6.22 83.57 -71.06
C GLU A 558 5.89 85.03 -70.71
N ILE A 559 4.66 85.51 -70.98
CA ILE A 559 4.19 86.82 -70.51
C ILE A 559 4.05 86.76 -68.98
N ARG A 560 3.32 85.77 -68.46
CA ARG A 560 3.18 85.53 -67.00
C ARG A 560 4.55 85.44 -66.30
N SER A 561 5.52 84.74 -66.90
CA SER A 561 6.90 84.66 -66.36
C SER A 561 7.60 86.02 -66.28
N ARG A 562 7.42 86.90 -67.28
CA ARG A 562 8.02 88.25 -67.30
C ARG A 562 7.35 89.22 -66.32
N VAL A 563 6.03 89.13 -66.16
CA VAL A 563 5.28 89.86 -65.12
C VAL A 563 5.73 89.42 -63.73
N MET A 564 5.78 88.12 -63.45
CA MET A 564 6.30 87.59 -62.19
C MET A 564 7.77 87.98 -61.96
N GLY A 565 8.58 88.02 -63.02
CA GLY A 565 9.96 88.51 -62.97
C GLY A 565 10.04 89.98 -62.52
N ALA A 566 9.22 90.87 -63.09
CA ALA A 566 9.18 92.28 -62.72
C ALA A 566 8.76 92.48 -61.26
N LEU A 567 7.66 91.84 -60.85
CA LEU A 567 7.11 91.93 -59.49
C LEU A 567 8.09 91.36 -58.44
N MET A 568 8.69 90.19 -58.70
CA MET A 568 9.65 89.56 -57.79
C MET A 568 10.97 90.33 -57.67
N ARG A 569 11.35 91.13 -58.69
CA ARG A 569 12.51 92.04 -58.63
C ARG A 569 12.17 93.44 -58.10
N GLY A 570 10.89 93.76 -57.89
CA GLY A 570 10.44 95.10 -57.51
C GLY A 570 10.63 96.15 -58.60
N GLU A 571 10.71 95.74 -59.88
CA GLU A 571 10.83 96.63 -61.04
C GLU A 571 9.52 97.39 -61.31
N GLU A 572 8.40 96.82 -60.87
CA GLU A 572 7.06 97.39 -60.95
C GLU A 572 6.26 96.94 -59.71
N GLY A 573 5.38 97.79 -59.18
CA GLY A 573 4.68 97.52 -57.91
C GLY A 573 3.23 97.00 -58.05
N ASP A 574 2.62 97.23 -59.21
CA ASP A 574 1.25 96.84 -59.55
C ASP A 574 1.27 95.68 -60.57
N PRO A 575 0.58 94.54 -60.29
CA PRO A 575 0.49 93.43 -61.23
C PRO A 575 -0.09 93.77 -62.61
N LEU A 576 -1.03 94.73 -62.69
CA LEU A 576 -1.60 95.15 -63.97
C LEU A 576 -0.64 96.06 -64.74
N ALA A 577 -0.05 97.07 -64.11
CA ALA A 577 1.03 97.86 -64.73
C ALA A 577 2.20 96.98 -65.20
N ALA A 578 2.60 95.97 -64.43
CA ALA A 578 3.65 95.01 -64.81
C ALA A 578 3.26 94.18 -66.05
N PHE A 579 1.98 93.84 -66.20
CA PHE A 579 1.43 93.15 -67.37
C PHE A 579 1.30 94.06 -68.58
N GLU A 580 0.72 95.26 -68.44
CA GLU A 580 0.65 96.26 -69.51
C GLU A 580 2.05 96.60 -70.04
N ARG A 581 3.04 96.76 -69.14
CA ARG A 581 4.45 96.97 -69.50
C ARG A 581 5.07 95.78 -70.22
N THR A 582 4.74 94.55 -69.80
CA THR A 582 5.24 93.33 -70.46
C THR A 582 4.62 93.14 -71.85
N VAL A 583 3.32 93.40 -72.00
CA VAL A 583 2.60 93.28 -73.28
C VAL A 583 2.94 94.43 -74.23
N GLY A 584 3.03 95.67 -73.73
CA GLY A 584 3.43 96.84 -74.51
C GLY A 584 4.87 96.80 -75.03
N ALA A 585 5.73 95.99 -74.40
CA ALA A 585 7.09 95.72 -74.87
C ALA A 585 7.20 94.48 -75.78
N MET A 586 6.08 93.88 -76.21
CA MET A 586 6.06 92.87 -77.27
C MET A 586 6.24 93.52 -78.65
N ARG A 587 6.96 92.83 -79.55
CA ARG A 587 7.15 93.27 -80.95
C ARG A 587 5.94 93.02 -81.84
N GLU A 588 5.08 92.10 -81.43
CA GLU A 588 3.89 91.62 -82.14
C GLU A 588 2.76 91.47 -81.10
N PRO A 589 1.48 91.76 -81.44
CA PRO A 589 0.38 91.64 -80.50
C PRO A 589 0.15 90.18 -80.09
N PRO A 590 -0.26 89.90 -78.83
CA PRO A 590 -0.50 88.53 -78.38
C PRO A 590 -1.67 87.88 -79.15
N ALA A 591 -1.40 86.72 -79.77
CA ALA A 591 -2.44 85.90 -80.38
C ALA A 591 -3.43 85.38 -79.31
N PRO A 592 -4.75 85.32 -79.59
CA PRO A 592 -5.75 84.94 -78.60
C PRO A 592 -5.59 83.49 -78.15
N TYR A 593 -5.52 83.29 -76.83
CA TYR A 593 -5.36 81.99 -76.20
C TYR A 593 -6.74 81.45 -75.77
N VAL A 594 -7.21 80.38 -76.40
CA VAL A 594 -8.51 79.75 -76.08
C VAL A 594 -8.25 78.36 -75.49
N LYS A 595 -8.70 78.14 -74.25
CA LYS A 595 -8.67 76.81 -73.61
C LYS A 595 -9.70 75.88 -74.23
N SER A 596 -9.36 74.60 -74.34
CA SER A 596 -10.34 73.54 -74.56
C SER A 596 -11.29 73.40 -73.38
N THR A 597 -12.59 73.38 -73.64
CA THR A 597 -13.60 73.04 -72.62
C THR A 597 -13.60 71.53 -72.39
N VAL A 598 -12.86 71.07 -71.38
CA VAL A 598 -13.05 69.73 -70.83
C VAL A 598 -14.36 69.73 -70.04
N ILE A 599 -15.21 68.73 -70.28
CA ILE A 599 -16.42 68.50 -69.47
C ILE A 599 -16.09 67.39 -68.48
N GLU A 600 -16.10 67.73 -67.18
CA GLU A 600 -16.07 66.75 -66.09
C GLU A 600 -17.43 66.08 -65.97
N GLU A 601 -17.52 64.80 -66.37
CA GLU A 601 -18.72 63.99 -66.21
C GLU A 601 -18.51 62.99 -65.07
N GLN A 602 -19.37 63.04 -64.04
CA GLN A 602 -19.34 62.04 -62.97
C GLN A 602 -20.12 60.80 -63.41
N ILE A 603 -19.40 59.75 -63.80
CA ILE A 603 -19.97 58.49 -64.25
C ILE A 603 -20.01 57.50 -63.07
N PRO A 604 -21.11 56.77 -62.84
CA PRO A 604 -21.16 55.71 -61.84
C PRO A 604 -20.32 54.50 -62.31
N ASP A 605 -19.22 54.25 -61.60
CA ASP A 605 -18.37 53.08 -61.75
C ASP A 605 -18.70 52.06 -60.64
N VAL A 606 -19.05 50.83 -61.02
CA VAL A 606 -19.44 49.77 -60.08
C VAL A 606 -18.23 48.89 -59.81
N ARG A 607 -17.54 49.16 -58.70
CA ARG A 607 -16.45 48.29 -58.25
C ARG A 607 -17.03 47.07 -57.54
N PHE A 608 -16.73 45.89 -58.07
CA PHE A 608 -17.05 44.63 -57.41
C PHE A 608 -15.99 44.24 -56.36
N GLY A 609 -16.38 43.36 -55.45
CA GLY A 609 -15.54 42.77 -54.41
C GLY A 609 -16.32 41.73 -53.61
N GLN A 610 -15.71 41.21 -52.54
CA GLN A 610 -16.30 40.13 -51.73
C GLN A 610 -17.18 40.66 -50.59
N VAL A 611 -16.84 41.82 -50.02
CA VAL A 611 -17.49 42.42 -48.83
C VAL A 611 -17.67 43.93 -49.02
N ASP A 612 -18.76 44.50 -48.49
CA ASP A 612 -18.92 45.96 -48.37
C ASP A 612 -18.34 46.47 -47.02
N PRO A 613 -17.22 47.21 -47.01
CA PRO A 613 -16.62 47.73 -45.78
C PRO A 613 -17.32 49.00 -45.25
N ARG A 614 -18.20 49.65 -46.04
CA ARG A 614 -18.79 50.96 -45.68
C ARG A 614 -19.56 50.94 -44.35
N PRO A 615 -20.33 49.89 -43.99
CA PRO A 615 -21.01 49.83 -42.69
C PRO A 615 -20.05 49.70 -41.50
N ALA A 616 -18.89 49.05 -41.68
CA ALA A 616 -17.85 48.95 -40.66
C ALA A 616 -17.09 50.28 -40.50
N LEU A 617 -16.74 50.94 -41.61
CA LEU A 617 -16.18 52.30 -41.63
C LEU A 617 -17.11 53.30 -40.92
N ALA A 618 -18.42 53.26 -41.21
CA ALA A 618 -19.41 54.11 -40.56
C ALA A 618 -19.59 53.80 -39.06
N ALA A 619 -19.33 52.56 -38.61
CA ALA A 619 -19.31 52.23 -37.19
C ALA A 619 -18.06 52.80 -36.49
N ILE A 620 -16.90 52.71 -37.14
CA ILE A 620 -15.64 53.30 -36.66
C ILE A 620 -15.78 54.82 -36.56
N ASP A 621 -16.32 55.49 -37.58
CA ASP A 621 -16.43 56.96 -37.58
C ASP A 621 -17.39 57.48 -36.51
N ARG A 622 -18.49 56.76 -36.25
CA ARG A 622 -19.37 57.08 -35.12
C ARG A 622 -18.62 56.99 -33.79
N GLN A 623 -17.91 55.89 -33.53
CA GLN A 623 -17.16 55.75 -32.26
C GLN A 623 -16.00 56.75 -32.16
N ALA A 624 -15.25 56.97 -33.25
CA ALA A 624 -14.13 57.90 -33.31
C ALA A 624 -14.53 59.36 -33.09
N SER A 625 -15.79 59.73 -33.40
CA SER A 625 -16.32 61.08 -33.11
C SER A 625 -16.45 61.38 -31.60
N THR A 626 -16.54 60.35 -30.77
CA THR A 626 -16.67 60.47 -29.30
C THR A 626 -15.47 59.95 -28.51
N ALA A 627 -14.68 59.05 -29.11
CA ALA A 627 -13.49 58.46 -28.50
C ALA A 627 -12.38 59.49 -28.24
N LYS A 628 -11.52 59.23 -27.26
CA LYS A 628 -10.38 60.08 -26.89
C LYS A 628 -9.14 59.21 -26.61
N GLY A 629 -7.96 59.82 -26.70
CA GLY A 629 -6.69 59.17 -26.36
C GLY A 629 -6.45 57.86 -27.12
N ASP A 630 -6.10 56.81 -26.39
CA ASP A 630 -5.75 55.50 -26.96
C ASP A 630 -6.90 54.85 -27.74
N VAL A 631 -8.15 55.01 -27.32
CA VAL A 631 -9.32 54.46 -28.05
C VAL A 631 -9.42 55.10 -29.44
N ALA A 632 -9.25 56.43 -29.54
CA ALA A 632 -9.26 57.13 -30.81
C ALA A 632 -8.06 56.75 -31.70
N SER A 633 -6.87 56.56 -31.10
CA SER A 633 -5.68 56.06 -31.80
C SER A 633 -5.89 54.65 -32.36
N THR A 634 -6.45 53.75 -31.55
CA THR A 634 -6.77 52.37 -31.91
C THR A 634 -7.81 52.33 -33.04
N LEU A 635 -8.90 53.09 -32.93
CA LEU A 635 -9.92 53.22 -33.99
C LEU A 635 -9.34 53.81 -35.29
N GLY A 636 -8.47 54.82 -35.21
CA GLY A 636 -7.75 55.37 -36.36
C GLY A 636 -6.72 54.40 -36.98
N SER A 637 -6.21 53.44 -36.20
CA SER A 637 -5.43 52.30 -36.71
C SER A 637 -6.32 51.31 -37.46
N ILE A 638 -7.44 50.91 -36.86
CA ILE A 638 -8.42 49.99 -37.47
C ILE A 638 -8.99 50.57 -38.76
N ARG A 639 -9.36 51.87 -38.79
CA ARG A 639 -9.82 52.56 -40.00
C ARG A 639 -8.84 52.38 -41.16
N ARG A 640 -7.54 52.59 -40.93
CA ARG A 640 -6.50 52.47 -41.97
C ARG A 640 -6.32 51.04 -42.49
N MET A 641 -6.63 50.02 -41.69
CA MET A 641 -6.58 48.61 -42.13
C MET A 641 -7.75 48.19 -43.02
N LEU A 642 -8.78 49.04 -43.17
CA LEU A 642 -9.89 48.84 -44.13
C LEU A 642 -9.63 49.50 -45.50
N PHE A 643 -8.40 49.94 -45.78
CA PHE A 643 -7.97 50.52 -47.06
C PHE A 643 -6.76 49.76 -47.62
N ARG A 644 -6.73 49.58 -48.95
CA ARG A 644 -5.65 48.92 -49.69
C ARG A 644 -5.34 49.74 -50.95
N GLY A 645 -4.12 50.30 -51.02
CA GLY A 645 -3.69 51.13 -52.17
C GLY A 645 -4.30 52.54 -52.23
N GLY A 646 -5.05 52.97 -51.21
CA GLY A 646 -5.77 54.25 -51.16
C GLY A 646 -7.28 54.08 -51.27
N ASP A 647 -7.73 53.09 -52.04
CA ASP A 647 -9.11 52.64 -52.09
C ASP A 647 -9.50 51.81 -50.85
N THR A 648 -10.80 51.62 -50.61
CA THR A 648 -11.31 50.69 -49.59
C THR A 648 -10.94 49.24 -49.93
N ASP A 649 -10.61 48.44 -48.91
CA ASP A 649 -10.44 46.99 -49.08
C ASP A 649 -11.81 46.31 -49.08
N MET A 650 -12.12 45.57 -50.14
CA MET A 650 -13.38 44.82 -50.31
C MET A 650 -13.16 43.31 -50.23
N SER A 651 -11.97 42.85 -49.83
CA SER A 651 -11.65 41.43 -49.69
C SER A 651 -12.01 40.89 -48.29
N VAL A 652 -12.47 39.65 -48.23
CA VAL A 652 -12.64 38.89 -46.98
C VAL A 652 -11.33 38.83 -46.20
N GLU A 653 -10.18 38.75 -46.87
CA GLU A 653 -8.87 38.73 -46.22
C GLU A 653 -8.56 40.03 -45.45
N GLY A 654 -8.77 41.19 -46.06
CA GLY A 654 -8.59 42.48 -45.39
C GLY A 654 -9.54 42.64 -44.20
N MET A 655 -10.81 42.25 -44.37
CA MET A 655 -11.80 42.29 -43.31
C MET A 655 -11.48 41.31 -42.15
N LEU A 656 -10.98 40.10 -42.43
CA LEU A 656 -10.57 39.13 -41.41
C LEU A 656 -9.30 39.58 -40.67
N HIS A 657 -8.33 40.17 -41.35
CA HIS A 657 -7.15 40.75 -40.68
C HIS A 657 -7.55 41.94 -39.78
N ALA A 658 -8.50 42.78 -40.23
CA ALA A 658 -9.05 43.83 -39.37
C ALA A 658 -9.78 43.25 -38.14
N ARG A 659 -10.59 42.18 -38.30
CA ARG A 659 -11.24 41.44 -37.20
C ARG A 659 -10.22 40.94 -36.17
N GLU A 660 -9.18 40.23 -36.62
CA GLU A 660 -8.12 39.68 -35.76
C GLU A 660 -7.37 40.77 -34.98
N ARG A 661 -7.15 41.94 -35.60
CA ARG A 661 -6.55 43.11 -34.92
C ARG A 661 -7.48 43.78 -33.92
N ILE A 662 -8.78 43.83 -34.17
CA ILE A 662 -9.78 44.28 -33.19
C ILE A 662 -9.82 43.32 -31.99
N ASP A 663 -9.85 42.02 -32.25
CA ASP A 663 -9.89 40.97 -31.22
C ASP A 663 -8.66 41.03 -30.28
N ARG A 664 -7.46 41.28 -30.83
CA ARG A 664 -6.26 41.53 -30.01
C ARG A 664 -6.39 42.77 -29.13
N HIS A 665 -6.83 43.90 -29.69
CA HIS A 665 -7.00 45.13 -28.92
C HIS A 665 -8.16 45.07 -27.90
N ILE A 666 -9.13 44.15 -28.07
CA ILE A 666 -10.13 43.81 -27.05
C ILE A 666 -9.49 42.98 -25.93
N ALA A 667 -8.69 41.96 -26.25
CA ALA A 667 -8.01 41.14 -25.24
C ALA A 667 -7.07 41.98 -24.35
N GLU A 668 -6.24 42.82 -24.97
CA GLU A 668 -5.39 43.81 -24.29
C GLU A 668 -6.22 44.73 -23.36
N ALA A 669 -7.39 45.19 -23.83
CA ALA A 669 -8.28 46.06 -23.05
C ALA A 669 -8.96 45.34 -21.88
N VAL A 670 -9.28 44.05 -22.01
CA VAL A 670 -9.81 43.22 -20.92
C VAL A 670 -8.75 42.99 -19.84
N GLU A 671 -7.49 42.74 -20.22
CA GLU A 671 -6.38 42.52 -19.29
C GLU A 671 -6.11 43.74 -18.40
N ILE A 672 -6.11 44.95 -18.99
CA ILE A 672 -5.93 46.22 -18.24
C ILE A 672 -7.23 46.75 -17.61
N GLY A 673 -8.38 46.11 -17.84
CA GLY A 673 -9.68 46.50 -17.30
C GLY A 673 -10.37 47.71 -17.95
N ASP A 674 -9.97 48.13 -19.16
CA ASP A 674 -10.60 49.24 -19.88
C ASP A 674 -11.91 48.81 -20.56
N ALA A 675 -12.98 48.76 -19.76
CA ALA A 675 -14.33 48.46 -20.23
C ALA A 675 -14.86 49.44 -21.30
N THR A 676 -14.29 50.65 -21.44
CA THR A 676 -14.70 51.61 -22.48
C THR A 676 -14.10 51.20 -23.82
N LYS A 677 -12.79 50.93 -23.85
CA LYS A 677 -12.09 50.42 -25.03
C LYS A 677 -12.68 49.08 -25.50
N VAL A 678 -12.99 48.17 -24.58
CA VAL A 678 -13.70 46.90 -24.89
C VAL A 678 -15.02 47.19 -25.62
N ARG A 679 -15.94 47.95 -25.00
CA ARG A 679 -17.28 48.23 -25.57
C ARG A 679 -17.22 48.87 -26.96
N ASP A 680 -16.33 49.84 -27.14
CA ASP A 680 -16.25 50.61 -28.39
C ASP A 680 -15.66 49.77 -29.52
N LEU A 681 -14.67 48.93 -29.21
CA LEU A 681 -14.11 47.95 -30.13
C LEU A 681 -15.09 46.81 -30.45
N GLU A 682 -15.83 46.28 -29.46
CA GLU A 682 -16.89 45.28 -29.67
C GLU A 682 -18.00 45.79 -30.59
N THR A 683 -18.33 47.08 -30.52
CA THR A 683 -19.28 47.71 -31.44
C THR A 683 -18.78 47.68 -32.89
N VAL A 684 -17.50 48.00 -33.11
CA VAL A 684 -16.85 47.93 -34.44
C VAL A 684 -16.73 46.49 -34.93
N ARG A 685 -16.30 45.58 -34.05
CA ARG A 685 -16.22 44.12 -34.30
C ARG A 685 -17.56 43.59 -34.80
N THR A 686 -18.66 43.94 -34.11
CA THR A 686 -20.02 43.50 -34.45
C THR A 686 -20.46 44.02 -35.82
N ALA A 687 -20.14 45.28 -36.16
CA ALA A 687 -20.44 45.84 -37.47
C ALA A 687 -19.66 45.14 -38.60
N LEU A 688 -18.38 44.81 -38.36
CA LEU A 688 -17.50 44.10 -39.29
C LEU A 688 -17.92 42.63 -39.49
N ASP A 689 -18.17 41.90 -38.40
CA ASP A 689 -18.75 40.55 -38.41
C ASP A 689 -20.06 40.50 -39.19
N GLY A 690 -20.91 41.53 -39.04
CA GLY A 690 -22.17 41.67 -39.77
C GLY A 690 -22.03 41.92 -41.27
N GLN A 691 -20.84 42.31 -41.76
CA GLN A 691 -20.54 42.35 -43.20
C GLN A 691 -19.88 41.06 -43.68
N LEU A 692 -18.91 40.55 -42.91
CA LEU A 692 -18.25 39.26 -43.15
C LEU A 692 -19.28 38.13 -43.33
N LYS A 693 -20.29 38.05 -42.44
CA LYS A 693 -21.36 37.03 -42.46
C LYS A 693 -22.36 37.16 -43.61
N ARG A 694 -22.24 38.18 -44.48
CA ARG A 694 -22.99 38.27 -45.75
C ARG A 694 -22.38 37.40 -46.84
N VAL A 695 -21.11 37.02 -46.71
CA VAL A 695 -20.45 36.02 -47.56
C VAL A 695 -20.81 34.62 -47.03
N PRO A 696 -21.52 33.78 -47.80
CA PRO A 696 -21.96 32.46 -47.33
C PRO A 696 -20.80 31.58 -46.83
N GLU A 697 -19.66 31.63 -47.51
CA GLU A 697 -18.46 30.87 -47.20
C GLU A 697 -17.87 31.27 -45.83
N VAL A 698 -17.90 32.57 -45.49
CA VAL A 698 -17.47 33.07 -44.16
C VAL A 698 -18.46 32.64 -43.08
N ALA A 699 -19.77 32.69 -43.35
CA ALA A 699 -20.78 32.25 -42.41
C ALA A 699 -20.68 30.73 -42.12
N VAL A 700 -20.36 29.92 -43.15
CA VAL A 700 -20.04 28.50 -43.00
C VAL A 700 -18.72 28.30 -42.22
N ALA A 701 -17.69 29.10 -42.47
CA ALA A 701 -16.42 29.02 -41.75
C ALA A 701 -16.57 29.34 -40.25
N ASP A 702 -17.30 30.41 -39.88
CA ASP A 702 -17.62 30.73 -38.48
C ASP A 702 -18.44 29.59 -37.82
N ALA A 703 -19.42 29.01 -38.54
CA ALA A 703 -20.24 27.91 -38.02
C ALA A 703 -19.45 26.58 -37.89
N ASN A 704 -18.49 26.31 -38.77
CA ASN A 704 -17.55 25.20 -38.64
C ASN A 704 -16.58 25.45 -37.48
N PHE A 705 -16.03 26.66 -37.35
CA PHE A 705 -15.13 27.04 -36.28
C PHE A 705 -15.78 26.90 -34.90
N ALA A 706 -17.04 27.34 -34.75
CA ALA A 706 -17.83 27.14 -33.54
C ALA A 706 -18.01 25.65 -33.22
N ARG A 707 -18.49 24.84 -34.17
CA ARG A 707 -18.68 23.38 -33.99
C ARG A 707 -17.37 22.65 -33.66
N ASN A 708 -16.25 23.05 -34.27
CA ASN A 708 -14.91 22.52 -33.97
C ASN A 708 -14.32 23.08 -32.65
N SER A 709 -14.92 24.10 -32.02
CA SER A 709 -14.50 24.64 -30.72
C SER A 709 -15.16 23.93 -29.53
N VAL A 710 -16.35 23.33 -29.69
CA VAL A 710 -17.04 22.62 -28.60
C VAL A 710 -16.17 21.59 -27.87
N PRO A 711 -15.32 20.77 -28.55
CA PRO A 711 -14.41 19.84 -27.86
C PRO A 711 -13.32 20.52 -26.99
N LEU A 712 -13.14 21.84 -27.06
CA LEU A 712 -12.18 22.58 -26.25
C LEU A 712 -12.81 23.24 -25.02
N GLU A 713 -14.15 23.28 -24.90
CA GLU A 713 -14.87 23.89 -23.77
C GLU A 713 -14.45 23.36 -22.38
N PRO A 714 -14.22 22.04 -22.16
CA PRO A 714 -13.69 21.53 -20.88
C PRO A 714 -12.32 22.13 -20.49
N PHE A 715 -11.52 22.49 -21.50
CA PHE A 715 -10.19 23.09 -21.35
C PHE A 715 -10.21 24.63 -21.37
N ALA A 716 -11.39 25.25 -21.45
CA ALA A 716 -11.56 26.70 -21.51
C ALA A 716 -11.92 27.31 -20.14
N GLY A 717 -11.75 28.64 -20.02
CA GLY A 717 -12.20 29.42 -18.88
C GLY A 717 -11.66 28.93 -17.53
N ASN A 718 -12.54 28.85 -16.53
CA ASN A 718 -12.20 28.47 -15.15
C ASN A 718 -12.53 27.00 -14.80
N ASN A 719 -12.84 26.18 -15.81
CA ASN A 719 -13.18 24.76 -15.66
C ASN A 719 -12.02 23.97 -15.01
N PRO A 720 -12.26 22.83 -14.35
CA PRO A 720 -11.22 22.02 -13.72
C PRO A 720 -10.05 21.73 -14.66
N LEU A 721 -10.33 21.20 -15.86
CA LEU A 721 -9.28 20.88 -16.84
C LEU A 721 -8.65 22.17 -17.39
N GLY A 722 -9.46 23.19 -17.68
CA GLY A 722 -8.98 24.51 -18.11
C GLY A 722 -7.99 25.18 -17.14
N ARG A 723 -8.13 24.98 -15.83
CA ARG A 723 -7.14 25.41 -14.83
C ARG A 723 -5.88 24.53 -14.83
N ILE A 724 -6.03 23.21 -14.96
CA ILE A 724 -4.91 22.25 -14.98
C ILE A 724 -3.99 22.47 -16.19
N VAL A 725 -4.56 22.75 -17.39
CA VAL A 725 -3.81 22.91 -18.65
C VAL A 725 -3.38 24.37 -18.94
N ARG A 726 -3.66 25.31 -18.04
CA ARG A 726 -3.31 26.73 -18.23
C ARG A 726 -1.81 26.94 -18.09
N ARG A 727 -1.23 27.72 -19.01
CA ARG A 727 0.11 28.32 -18.82
C ARG A 727 -0.02 29.76 -18.35
N ASP A 728 0.96 30.18 -17.58
CA ASP A 728 1.27 31.57 -17.32
C ASP A 728 2.00 32.14 -18.55
N GLU A 729 1.56 33.31 -19.03
CA GLU A 729 1.98 33.86 -20.33
C GLU A 729 3.34 34.57 -20.28
N LEU A 730 3.73 35.10 -19.10
CA LEU A 730 5.01 35.76 -18.87
C LEU A 730 6.17 34.78 -18.69
N THR A 731 5.90 33.62 -18.07
CA THR A 731 6.93 32.61 -17.71
C THR A 731 6.89 31.35 -18.56
N GLY A 732 5.80 31.12 -19.31
CA GLY A 732 5.57 29.89 -20.09
C GLY A 732 5.38 28.62 -19.23
N ARG A 733 5.34 28.74 -17.90
CA ARG A 733 5.16 27.62 -16.96
C ARG A 733 3.68 27.26 -16.81
N MET A 734 3.40 26.09 -16.23
CA MET A 734 2.01 25.76 -15.86
C MET A 734 1.55 26.68 -14.72
N ALA A 735 0.37 27.28 -14.86
CA ALA A 735 -0.17 28.21 -13.86
C ALA A 735 -0.65 27.49 -12.58
N MET A 736 -0.91 26.18 -12.68
CA MET A 736 -1.17 25.29 -11.55
C MET A 736 0.08 24.44 -11.26
N PRO A 737 0.62 24.46 -10.03
CA PRO A 737 1.65 23.52 -9.60
C PRO A 737 1.16 22.07 -9.67
N ALA A 738 2.03 21.15 -10.10
CA ALA A 738 1.64 19.77 -10.39
C ALA A 738 1.04 19.06 -9.17
N GLU A 739 1.63 19.25 -7.99
CA GLU A 739 1.18 18.65 -6.73
C GLU A 739 -0.25 19.04 -6.31
N GLN A 740 -0.80 20.13 -6.85
CA GLN A 740 -2.18 20.57 -6.60
C GLN A 740 -3.20 19.93 -7.55
N VAL A 741 -2.75 19.41 -8.70
CA VAL A 741 -3.61 18.87 -9.77
C VAL A 741 -4.53 17.74 -9.28
N PRO A 742 -4.04 16.70 -8.56
CA PRO A 742 -4.93 15.64 -8.08
C PRO A 742 -5.98 16.15 -7.09
N GLY A 743 -5.63 17.16 -6.28
CA GLY A 743 -6.57 17.83 -5.39
C GLY A 743 -7.74 18.47 -6.13
N THR A 744 -7.50 19.09 -7.30
CA THR A 744 -8.56 19.66 -8.14
C THR A 744 -9.46 18.63 -8.83
N LEU A 745 -9.01 17.37 -8.93
CA LEU A 745 -9.76 16.24 -9.48
C LEU A 745 -10.39 15.35 -8.40
N SER A 746 -10.29 15.71 -7.12
CA SER A 746 -10.85 14.92 -6.00
C SER A 746 -12.38 14.83 -5.98
N GLY A 747 -13.08 15.80 -6.57
CA GLY A 747 -14.54 15.80 -6.66
C GLY A 747 -15.07 14.98 -7.85
N PRO A 748 -16.16 14.20 -7.70
CA PRO A 748 -16.60 13.21 -8.69
C PRO A 748 -16.96 13.82 -10.07
N THR A 749 -17.42 15.07 -10.11
CA THR A 749 -17.71 15.78 -11.38
C THR A 749 -16.42 16.13 -12.14
N ALA A 750 -15.44 16.72 -11.46
CA ALA A 750 -14.14 17.07 -12.07
C ALA A 750 -13.37 15.82 -12.49
N LEU A 751 -13.47 14.75 -11.67
CA LEU A 751 -12.94 13.43 -12.02
C LEU A 751 -13.57 12.87 -13.29
N ARG A 752 -14.91 12.87 -13.39
CA ARG A 752 -15.64 12.39 -14.58
C ARG A 752 -15.25 13.18 -15.83
N GLU A 753 -15.12 14.50 -15.71
CA GLU A 753 -14.67 15.37 -16.79
C GLU A 753 -13.24 15.02 -17.25
N ALA A 754 -12.32 14.78 -16.31
CA ALA A 754 -10.95 14.36 -16.60
C ALA A 754 -10.87 12.96 -17.20
N LEU A 755 -11.67 12.00 -16.74
CA LEU A 755 -11.70 10.63 -17.27
C LEU A 755 -12.38 10.52 -18.64
N ALA A 756 -13.23 11.49 -19.00
CA ALA A 756 -13.87 11.59 -20.31
C ALA A 756 -13.04 12.39 -21.33
N ASN A 757 -12.16 13.29 -20.89
CA ASN A 757 -11.36 14.15 -21.78
C ASN A 757 -9.86 13.88 -21.78
N GLY A 758 -9.31 13.20 -20.77
CA GLY A 758 -7.92 12.75 -20.72
C GLY A 758 -7.68 11.43 -21.45
N GLY A 759 -6.41 11.14 -21.67
CA GLY A 759 -5.92 9.89 -22.23
C GLY A 759 -5.69 8.81 -21.16
N PRO A 760 -4.98 7.72 -21.52
CA PRO A 760 -4.67 6.62 -20.60
C PRO A 760 -3.86 7.08 -19.38
N ALA A 761 -2.92 8.01 -19.57
CA ALA A 761 -2.01 8.44 -18.50
C ALA A 761 -2.73 9.28 -17.42
N THR A 762 -3.74 10.09 -17.79
CA THR A 762 -4.62 10.75 -16.80
C THR A 762 -5.32 9.71 -15.93
N ARG A 763 -5.93 8.68 -16.54
CA ARG A 763 -6.63 7.61 -15.81
C ARG A 763 -5.67 6.85 -14.89
N GLU A 764 -4.57 6.33 -15.43
CA GLU A 764 -3.57 5.55 -14.68
C GLU A 764 -2.98 6.33 -13.48
N SER A 765 -2.73 7.61 -13.66
CA SER A 765 -2.17 8.49 -12.62
C SER A 765 -3.18 8.81 -11.53
N VAL A 766 -4.43 9.12 -11.88
CA VAL A 766 -5.50 9.30 -10.89
C VAL A 766 -5.78 8.00 -10.13
N GLU A 767 -5.83 6.86 -10.83
CA GLU A 767 -6.03 5.55 -10.21
C GLU A 767 -4.96 5.23 -9.17
N ARG A 768 -3.67 5.40 -9.52
CA ARG A 768 -2.56 5.18 -8.58
C ARG A 768 -2.56 6.19 -7.44
N HIS A 769 -2.86 7.47 -7.70
CA HIS A 769 -2.89 8.49 -6.66
C HIS A 769 -4.00 8.23 -5.63
N LEU A 770 -5.23 7.98 -6.08
CA LEU A 770 -6.36 7.65 -5.20
C LEU A 770 -6.11 6.36 -4.43
N THR A 771 -5.54 5.33 -5.08
CA THR A 771 -5.12 4.08 -4.41
C THR A 771 -4.08 4.36 -3.31
N THR A 772 -3.07 5.18 -3.61
CA THR A 772 -2.02 5.57 -2.66
C THR A 772 -2.62 6.31 -1.47
N GLN A 773 -3.42 7.34 -1.71
CA GLN A 773 -4.06 8.18 -0.70
C GLN A 773 -4.95 7.36 0.26
N LEU A 774 -5.78 6.45 -0.28
CA LEU A 774 -6.68 5.63 0.53
C LEU A 774 -5.94 4.55 1.33
N VAL A 775 -4.87 3.94 0.77
CA VAL A 775 -4.02 2.99 1.49
C VAL A 775 -3.22 3.70 2.59
N GLU A 776 -2.71 4.90 2.34
CA GLU A 776 -1.97 5.69 3.34
C GLU A 776 -2.88 6.20 4.47
N ARG A 777 -4.08 6.72 4.15
CA ARG A 777 -5.12 7.07 5.14
C ARG A 777 -5.53 5.88 6.02
N ALA A 778 -5.39 4.65 5.52
CA ALA A 778 -5.67 3.42 6.23
C ALA A 778 -4.45 2.75 6.89
N THR A 779 -3.24 3.32 6.74
CA THR A 779 -2.01 2.78 7.32
C THR A 779 -1.69 3.52 8.63
N GLY A 780 -1.51 2.77 9.72
CA GLY A 780 -1.15 3.32 11.03
C GLY A 780 0.27 3.87 11.10
N ALA A 781 0.58 4.60 12.18
CA ALA A 781 1.93 5.10 12.47
C ALA A 781 2.97 3.97 12.72
N ASP A 782 2.50 2.75 12.94
CA ASP A 782 3.27 1.51 13.01
C ASP A 782 3.55 0.88 11.63
N GLY A 783 3.04 1.48 10.55
CA GLY A 783 3.15 0.96 9.18
C GLY A 783 2.13 -0.14 8.83
N ASN A 784 1.21 -0.49 9.74
CA ASN A 784 0.24 -1.54 9.49
C ASN A 784 -1.04 -1.00 8.83
N LEU A 785 -1.48 -1.68 7.77
CA LEU A 785 -2.76 -1.40 7.11
C LEU A 785 -3.93 -1.92 7.96
N SER A 786 -4.90 -1.07 8.26
CA SER A 786 -6.16 -1.45 8.90
C SER A 786 -7.26 -1.66 7.87
N ALA A 787 -7.90 -2.83 7.90
CA ALA A 787 -9.05 -3.14 7.05
C ALA A 787 -10.27 -2.25 7.37
N ASP A 788 -10.47 -1.91 8.65
CA ASP A 788 -11.56 -1.04 9.09
C ASP A 788 -11.36 0.41 8.68
N ALA A 789 -10.12 0.91 8.77
CA ALA A 789 -9.77 2.24 8.28
C ALA A 789 -9.89 2.33 6.75
N LEU A 790 -9.49 1.28 6.02
CA LEU A 790 -9.65 1.23 4.57
C LEU A 790 -11.13 1.17 4.17
N ARG A 791 -11.96 0.35 4.84
CA ARG A 791 -13.42 0.35 4.66
C ARG A 791 -14.09 1.66 5.10
N MET A 792 -13.48 2.47 5.97
CA MET A 792 -13.94 3.82 6.27
C MET A 792 -13.61 4.78 5.13
N ALA A 793 -12.34 4.85 4.73
CA ALA A 793 -11.87 5.70 3.63
C ALA A 793 -12.58 5.40 2.29
N MET A 794 -12.82 4.12 1.98
CA MET A 794 -13.59 3.73 0.78
C MET A 794 -15.06 4.20 0.81
N ARG A 795 -15.67 4.33 2.00
CA ARG A 795 -17.03 4.89 2.13
C ARG A 795 -17.04 6.41 2.09
N GLU A 796 -16.02 7.07 2.66
CA GLU A 796 -15.82 8.52 2.54
C GLU A 796 -15.62 8.97 1.07
N HIS A 797 -15.08 8.09 0.22
CA HIS A 797 -14.79 8.36 -1.20
C HIS A 797 -15.67 7.56 -2.19
N ALA A 798 -16.86 7.10 -1.78
CA ALA A 798 -17.72 6.22 -2.59
C ALA A 798 -18.05 6.81 -3.98
N ASP A 799 -18.54 8.05 -4.06
CA ASP A 799 -18.92 8.71 -5.33
C ASP A 799 -17.76 8.82 -6.34
N VAL A 800 -16.54 8.90 -5.82
CA VAL A 800 -15.27 9.00 -6.56
C VAL A 800 -14.85 7.62 -7.06
N LEU A 801 -14.93 6.60 -6.18
CA LEU A 801 -14.64 5.20 -6.50
C LEU A 801 -15.65 4.59 -7.49
N ASP A 802 -16.89 5.09 -7.53
CA ASP A 802 -17.87 4.67 -8.54
C ASP A 802 -17.59 5.25 -9.94
N GLN A 803 -16.75 6.28 -10.07
CA GLN A 803 -16.17 6.66 -11.38
C GLN A 803 -14.99 5.75 -11.77
N ILE A 804 -14.46 4.94 -10.84
CA ILE A 804 -13.24 4.13 -11.00
C ILE A 804 -13.42 2.73 -10.33
N PRO A 805 -14.28 1.85 -10.87
CA PRO A 805 -14.51 0.53 -10.29
C PRO A 805 -13.22 -0.29 -10.16
N ALA A 806 -12.26 -0.15 -11.09
CA ALA A 806 -10.97 -0.83 -11.05
C ALA A 806 -10.10 -0.48 -9.82
N VAL A 807 -10.29 0.68 -9.17
CA VAL A 807 -9.65 0.99 -7.87
C VAL A 807 -10.50 0.44 -6.73
N ARG A 808 -11.82 0.64 -6.77
CA ARG A 808 -12.76 0.14 -5.76
C ARG A 808 -12.60 -1.37 -5.54
N ASP A 809 -12.50 -2.13 -6.61
CA ASP A 809 -12.42 -3.59 -6.58
C ASP A 809 -11.03 -4.06 -6.11
N ARG A 810 -9.94 -3.36 -6.50
CA ARG A 810 -8.59 -3.60 -5.98
C ARG A 810 -8.48 -3.35 -4.47
N LEU A 811 -9.06 -2.25 -3.98
CA LEU A 811 -9.10 -1.94 -2.55
C LEU A 811 -10.00 -2.91 -1.77
N SER A 812 -11.13 -3.35 -2.36
CA SER A 812 -12.00 -4.38 -1.77
C SER A 812 -11.27 -5.71 -1.58
N ASN A 813 -10.50 -6.14 -2.59
CA ASN A 813 -9.65 -7.33 -2.48
C ASN A 813 -8.54 -7.17 -1.42
N LEU A 814 -7.97 -5.97 -1.27
CA LEU A 814 -6.98 -5.67 -0.23
C LEU A 814 -7.58 -5.68 1.19
N VAL A 815 -8.81 -5.20 1.37
CA VAL A 815 -9.58 -5.31 2.62
C VAL A 815 -9.77 -6.79 2.99
N VAL A 816 -10.35 -7.59 2.10
CA VAL A 816 -10.63 -9.02 2.36
C VAL A 816 -9.35 -9.81 2.64
N ALA A 817 -8.27 -9.52 1.91
CA ALA A 817 -6.98 -10.15 2.16
C ALA A 817 -6.36 -9.74 3.52
N ARG A 818 -6.56 -8.49 3.96
CA ARG A 818 -6.11 -8.02 5.29
C ARG A 818 -6.92 -8.64 6.43
N GLU A 819 -8.22 -8.87 6.24
CA GLU A 819 -9.10 -9.59 7.17
C GLU A 819 -8.79 -11.09 7.25
N GLY A 820 -8.38 -11.70 6.13
CA GLY A 820 -7.80 -13.04 6.14
C GLY A 820 -6.53 -13.08 6.99
N MET A 821 -5.60 -12.17 6.71
CA MET A 821 -4.32 -12.07 7.40
C MET A 821 -4.45 -11.85 8.91
N SER A 822 -5.44 -11.08 9.41
CA SER A 822 -5.60 -10.86 10.86
C SER A 822 -5.95 -12.14 11.63
N ARG A 823 -6.54 -13.15 10.99
CA ARG A 823 -6.73 -14.49 11.57
C ARG A 823 -5.41 -15.25 11.69
N VAL A 824 -4.52 -15.12 10.71
CA VAL A 824 -3.17 -15.70 10.75
C VAL A 824 -2.32 -15.01 11.82
N GLU A 825 -2.43 -13.68 11.97
CA GLU A 825 -1.75 -12.91 13.01
C GLU A 825 -2.18 -13.33 14.43
N ALA A 826 -3.48 -13.56 14.66
CA ALA A 826 -3.99 -14.05 15.95
C ALA A 826 -3.60 -15.52 16.28
N SER A 827 -3.32 -16.34 15.25
CA SER A 827 -2.93 -17.74 15.41
C SER A 827 -1.61 -17.90 16.18
N PRO A 828 -1.27 -19.11 16.67
CA PRO A 828 0.05 -19.36 17.27
C PRO A 828 1.22 -18.99 16.35
N LEU A 829 1.07 -19.17 15.03
CA LEU A 829 2.11 -18.83 14.04
C LEU A 829 2.31 -17.31 13.92
N GLY A 830 1.23 -16.53 13.95
CA GLY A 830 1.31 -15.06 13.94
C GLY A 830 1.93 -14.51 15.22
N ARG A 831 1.50 -15.01 16.39
CA ARG A 831 2.05 -14.62 17.70
C ARG A 831 3.54 -14.97 17.87
N LEU A 832 4.06 -15.94 17.12
CA LEU A 832 5.50 -16.23 16.98
C LEU A 832 6.24 -15.24 16.07
N ALA A 833 5.59 -14.72 15.03
CA ALA A 833 6.13 -13.72 14.11
C ALA A 833 6.22 -12.30 14.72
N GLU A 834 5.36 -12.01 15.71
CA GLU A 834 5.32 -10.72 16.42
C GLU A 834 6.59 -10.37 17.22
N SER A 835 7.32 -11.35 17.76
CA SER A 835 8.33 -11.07 18.78
C SER A 835 9.44 -12.13 18.87
N PRO A 836 10.70 -11.74 19.12
CA PRO A 836 11.82 -12.66 19.32
C PRO A 836 11.94 -13.17 20.78
N ASP A 837 10.98 -12.90 21.69
CA ASP A 837 11.02 -13.47 23.04
C ASP A 837 10.72 -14.98 23.01
N VAL A 838 11.76 -15.79 23.22
CA VAL A 838 11.67 -17.26 23.35
C VAL A 838 10.68 -17.67 24.45
N SER A 839 10.55 -16.89 25.52
CA SER A 839 9.61 -17.16 26.62
C SER A 839 8.15 -16.93 26.19
N LYS A 840 7.88 -15.95 25.32
CA LYS A 840 6.58 -15.75 24.68
C LYS A 840 6.33 -16.84 23.64
N ALA A 841 7.34 -17.24 22.87
CA ALA A 841 7.24 -18.33 21.90
C ALA A 841 6.85 -19.66 22.57
N ILE A 842 7.55 -20.05 23.66
CA ILE A 842 7.23 -21.24 24.45
C ILE A 842 5.80 -21.16 24.98
N ARG A 843 5.39 -20.05 25.61
CA ARG A 843 4.01 -19.86 26.12
C ARG A 843 2.93 -19.83 25.03
N THR A 844 3.31 -19.61 23.76
CA THR A 844 2.40 -19.59 22.60
C THR A 844 2.16 -20.99 22.04
N VAL A 845 3.18 -21.86 22.04
CA VAL A 845 3.10 -23.25 21.54
C VAL A 845 2.72 -24.22 22.66
N PHE A 846 3.37 -24.10 23.82
CA PHE A 846 3.20 -24.94 25.00
C PHE A 846 2.44 -24.18 26.10
N ALA A 847 1.22 -23.72 25.78
CA ALA A 847 0.37 -23.02 26.74
C ALA A 847 0.02 -23.90 27.95
N ALA A 848 0.11 -23.32 29.16
CA ALA A 848 -0.25 -24.03 30.41
C ALA A 848 -1.75 -24.36 30.49
N ASN A 849 -2.59 -23.44 29.99
CA ASN A 849 -4.04 -23.62 29.84
C ASN A 849 -4.40 -23.57 28.35
N PRO A 850 -4.20 -24.66 27.57
CA PRO A 850 -4.50 -24.68 26.15
C PRO A 850 -6.00 -24.74 25.91
N ALA A 851 -6.46 -24.13 24.80
CA ALA A 851 -7.85 -24.25 24.37
C ALA A 851 -8.15 -25.69 23.88
N PRO A 852 -9.36 -26.22 24.11
CA PRO A 852 -9.77 -27.51 23.54
C PRO A 852 -9.61 -27.54 22.01
N GLY A 853 -9.02 -28.60 21.47
CA GLY A 853 -8.80 -28.75 20.02
C GLY A 853 -7.58 -28.00 19.45
N SER A 854 -6.83 -27.25 20.26
CA SER A 854 -5.73 -26.40 19.79
C SER A 854 -4.53 -27.14 19.17
N GLN A 855 -4.46 -28.48 19.30
CA GLN A 855 -3.33 -29.29 18.80
C GLN A 855 -3.04 -29.09 17.30
N ALA A 856 -4.07 -28.83 16.48
CA ALA A 856 -3.91 -28.60 15.04
C ALA A 856 -3.25 -27.24 14.73
N GLU A 857 -3.57 -26.19 15.50
CA GLU A 857 -2.98 -24.86 15.31
C GLU A 857 -1.51 -24.83 15.73
N VAL A 858 -1.19 -25.41 16.89
CA VAL A 858 0.20 -25.44 17.38
C VAL A 858 1.08 -26.35 16.53
N ALA A 859 0.56 -27.48 16.03
CA ALA A 859 1.27 -28.31 15.05
C ALA A 859 1.44 -27.60 13.70
N GLY A 860 0.42 -26.86 13.23
CA GLY A 860 0.52 -26.05 12.01
C GLY A 860 1.59 -24.97 12.10
N ALA A 861 1.65 -24.27 13.24
CA ALA A 861 2.69 -23.29 13.54
C ALA A 861 4.09 -23.93 13.66
N MET A 862 4.19 -25.07 14.35
CA MET A 862 5.47 -25.78 14.52
C MET A 862 5.98 -26.34 13.19
N ALA A 863 5.09 -26.86 12.33
CA ALA A 863 5.43 -27.31 10.99
C ALA A 863 5.83 -26.13 10.07
N ALA A 864 5.23 -24.95 10.24
CA ALA A 864 5.64 -23.74 9.52
C ALA A 864 7.03 -23.24 9.96
N LEU A 865 7.34 -23.29 11.26
CA LEU A 865 8.71 -23.09 11.76
C LEU A 865 9.66 -24.13 11.19
N ALA A 866 9.33 -25.42 11.26
CA ALA A 866 10.17 -26.52 10.81
C ALA A 866 10.47 -26.48 9.31
N ARG A 867 9.50 -26.10 8.46
CA ARG A 867 9.71 -25.91 7.02
C ARG A 867 10.68 -24.77 6.69
N ASN A 868 10.66 -23.69 7.48
CA ASN A 868 11.46 -22.50 7.21
C ASN A 868 12.85 -22.54 7.88
N ARG A 869 12.92 -23.00 9.14
CA ARG A 869 14.17 -23.28 9.87
C ARG A 869 14.02 -24.50 10.80
N PRO A 870 14.42 -25.70 10.32
CA PRO A 870 14.42 -26.94 11.11
C PRO A 870 15.10 -26.82 12.48
N SER A 871 16.20 -26.08 12.57
CA SER A 871 16.94 -25.86 13.82
C SER A 871 16.16 -25.00 14.82
N ALA A 872 15.65 -23.84 14.41
CA ALA A 872 14.86 -22.97 15.30
C ALA A 872 13.61 -23.67 15.83
N ALA A 873 13.01 -24.57 15.03
CA ALA A 873 11.90 -25.40 15.47
C ALA A 873 12.31 -26.43 16.54
N ARG A 874 13.41 -27.16 16.31
CA ARG A 874 13.97 -28.13 17.25
C ARG A 874 14.47 -27.47 18.54
N ASP A 875 15.14 -26.32 18.45
CA ASP A 875 15.59 -25.51 19.58
C ASP A 875 14.42 -25.09 20.48
N LEU A 876 13.30 -24.62 19.90
CA LEU A 876 12.12 -24.21 20.68
C LEU A 876 11.53 -25.38 21.50
N ALA A 877 11.42 -26.56 20.89
CA ALA A 877 10.95 -27.76 21.57
C ALA A 877 11.94 -28.24 22.65
N ARG A 878 13.24 -28.20 22.36
CA ARG A 878 14.30 -28.53 23.33
C ARG A 878 14.26 -27.60 24.54
N ILE A 879 14.23 -26.28 24.35
CA ILE A 879 14.30 -25.31 25.45
C ILE A 879 13.08 -25.46 26.38
N TYR A 880 11.89 -25.72 25.82
CA TYR A 880 10.72 -26.04 26.64
C TYR A 880 10.98 -27.26 27.53
N LEU A 881 11.38 -28.41 26.95
CA LEU A 881 11.66 -29.63 27.70
C LEU A 881 12.77 -29.44 28.74
N GLU A 882 13.87 -28.81 28.36
CA GLU A 882 15.02 -28.55 29.24
C GLU A 882 14.68 -27.55 30.36
N SER A 883 13.80 -26.57 30.12
CA SER A 883 13.31 -25.66 31.17
C SER A 883 12.42 -26.37 32.19
N VAL A 884 11.46 -27.20 31.75
CA VAL A 884 10.56 -27.94 32.65
C VAL A 884 11.34 -29.01 33.42
N PHE A 885 12.36 -29.62 32.81
CA PHE A 885 13.26 -30.54 33.49
C PHE A 885 14.08 -29.87 34.59
N ASN A 886 14.69 -28.70 34.28
CA ASN A 886 15.43 -27.93 35.26
C ASN A 886 14.52 -27.47 36.41
N GLU A 887 13.30 -27.02 36.14
CA GLU A 887 12.35 -26.66 37.20
C GLU A 887 12.00 -27.86 38.10
N ALA A 888 11.57 -28.97 37.50
CA ALA A 888 11.12 -30.18 38.20
C ALA A 888 12.25 -30.94 38.93
N THR A 889 13.52 -30.62 38.69
CA THR A 889 14.67 -31.20 39.40
C THR A 889 15.31 -30.23 40.40
N GLN A 890 15.43 -28.93 40.09
CA GLN A 890 16.07 -27.95 40.97
C GLN A 890 15.22 -27.54 42.18
N GLN A 891 13.89 -27.53 42.04
CA GLN A 891 12.97 -27.25 43.18
C GLN A 891 13.06 -28.35 44.27
N VAL A 892 13.64 -29.51 43.96
CA VAL A 892 13.36 -30.77 44.65
C VAL A 892 14.61 -31.31 45.36
N LYS A 893 15.09 -30.58 46.37
CA LYS A 893 16.33 -30.93 47.12
C LYS A 893 16.13 -32.08 48.13
N GLY A 894 17.19 -32.84 48.39
CA GLY A 894 17.19 -33.94 49.38
C GLY A 894 16.53 -35.23 48.86
N ILE A 895 15.90 -36.02 49.75
CA ILE A 895 15.24 -37.31 49.42
C ILE A 895 14.19 -37.16 48.30
N ALA A 896 13.62 -35.96 48.15
CA ALA A 896 12.64 -35.67 47.12
C ALA A 896 13.23 -35.68 45.69
N SER A 897 14.54 -35.42 45.50
CA SER A 897 15.16 -35.35 44.14
C SER A 897 15.00 -36.64 43.34
N GLN A 898 14.88 -37.76 44.07
CA GLN A 898 14.67 -39.11 43.55
C GLN A 898 13.29 -39.30 42.89
N TYR A 899 12.39 -38.31 43.00
CA TYR A 899 11.10 -38.21 42.30
C TYR A 899 11.10 -37.16 41.17
N GLY A 900 12.19 -36.42 40.95
CA GLY A 900 12.26 -35.33 39.96
C GLY A 900 11.96 -35.77 38.53
N GLY A 901 12.29 -37.02 38.17
CA GLY A 901 11.90 -37.63 36.89
C GLY A 901 10.39 -37.71 36.71
N ALA A 902 9.66 -38.23 37.71
CA ALA A 902 8.20 -38.30 37.68
C ALA A 902 7.54 -36.91 37.74
N GLY A 903 8.12 -35.98 38.50
CA GLY A 903 7.72 -34.58 38.51
C GLY A 903 7.82 -33.94 37.11
N PHE A 904 8.96 -34.13 36.43
CA PHE A 904 9.17 -33.70 35.04
C PHE A 904 8.17 -34.36 34.08
N ALA A 905 8.00 -35.68 34.15
CA ALA A 905 7.09 -36.40 33.26
C ALA A 905 5.64 -35.93 33.40
N SER A 906 5.19 -35.68 34.64
CA SER A 906 3.88 -35.12 34.94
C SER A 906 3.75 -33.66 34.46
N ALA A 907 4.77 -32.83 34.67
CA ALA A 907 4.77 -31.42 34.25
C ALA A 907 4.79 -31.23 32.72
N VAL A 908 5.49 -32.10 31.99
CA VAL A 908 5.53 -32.09 30.51
C VAL A 908 4.27 -32.71 29.89
N ARG A 909 3.72 -33.79 30.46
CA ARG A 909 2.46 -34.37 29.97
C ARG A 909 1.25 -33.49 30.29
N GLY A 910 1.24 -32.88 31.48
CA GLY A 910 0.18 -31.99 31.93
C GLY A 910 -1.21 -32.62 31.89
N ASN A 911 -2.22 -31.81 31.56
CA ASN A 911 -3.58 -32.29 31.28
C ASN A 911 -3.67 -32.94 29.87
N PRO A 912 -4.75 -33.68 29.53
CA PRO A 912 -4.85 -34.37 28.24
C PRO A 912 -4.69 -33.48 27.00
N GLN A 913 -5.16 -32.23 27.04
CA GLN A 913 -4.98 -31.28 25.93
C GLN A 913 -3.52 -30.81 25.81
N GLN A 914 -2.81 -30.64 26.94
CA GLN A 914 -1.36 -30.37 26.92
C GLN A 914 -0.59 -31.55 26.31
N ARG A 915 -0.94 -32.80 26.66
CA ARG A 915 -0.33 -34.00 26.06
C ARG A 915 -0.56 -34.06 24.55
N HIS A 916 -1.78 -33.81 24.07
CA HIS A 916 -2.07 -33.80 22.64
C HIS A 916 -1.39 -32.64 21.90
N ASN A 917 -1.27 -31.45 22.52
CA ASN A 917 -0.49 -30.35 21.95
C ASN A 917 0.99 -30.72 21.84
N LEU A 918 1.59 -31.28 22.89
CA LEU A 918 2.98 -31.74 22.90
C LEU A 918 3.23 -32.81 21.82
N GLU A 919 2.38 -33.83 21.75
CA GLU A 919 2.45 -34.90 20.75
C GLU A 919 2.40 -34.35 19.33
N ALA A 920 1.45 -33.45 19.04
CA ALA A 920 1.28 -32.86 17.71
C ALA A 920 2.42 -31.88 17.34
N VAL A 921 2.94 -31.14 18.32
CA VAL A 921 4.10 -30.24 18.15
C VAL A 921 5.39 -31.01 17.90
N VAL A 922 5.64 -32.10 18.63
CA VAL A 922 6.84 -32.94 18.43
C VAL A 922 6.76 -33.72 17.10
N ARG A 923 5.58 -34.24 16.73
CA ARG A 923 5.38 -34.86 15.39
C ARG A 923 5.52 -33.87 14.23
N ALA A 924 5.27 -32.58 14.44
CA ALA A 924 5.45 -31.54 13.44
C ALA A 924 6.92 -31.11 13.20
N LEU A 925 7.86 -31.62 14.01
CA LEU A 925 9.31 -31.49 13.75
C LEU A 925 9.77 -32.45 12.66
N PRO A 926 10.93 -32.20 12.00
CA PRO A 926 11.57 -33.22 11.17
C PRO A 926 11.87 -34.46 12.02
N ASP A 927 11.71 -35.65 11.46
CA ASP A 927 11.83 -36.94 12.16
C ASP A 927 10.83 -37.13 13.33
N GLY A 928 9.76 -36.33 13.38
CA GLY A 928 8.89 -36.12 14.54
C GLY A 928 8.25 -37.37 15.14
N ASP A 929 7.87 -38.38 14.35
CA ASP A 929 7.36 -39.66 14.88
C ASP A 929 8.42 -40.46 15.65
N THR A 930 9.68 -40.40 15.22
CA THR A 930 10.79 -41.05 15.92
C THR A 930 11.17 -40.29 17.19
N LEU A 931 11.13 -38.95 17.14
CA LEU A 931 11.34 -38.08 18.28
C LEU A 931 10.24 -38.28 19.34
N TRP A 932 8.98 -38.31 18.93
CA TRP A 932 7.85 -38.62 19.82
C TRP A 932 7.94 -40.03 20.39
N GLY A 933 8.29 -41.03 19.57
CA GLY A 933 8.52 -42.40 20.03
C GLY A 933 9.65 -42.51 21.05
N GLY A 934 10.70 -41.68 20.95
CA GLY A 934 11.73 -41.54 21.98
C GLY A 934 11.21 -40.86 23.25
N LEU A 935 10.54 -39.72 23.09
CA LEU A 935 10.06 -38.87 24.17
C LEU A 935 8.95 -39.55 25.01
N ASP A 936 7.98 -40.24 24.42
CA ASP A 936 6.92 -40.90 25.20
C ASP A 936 7.46 -42.12 25.98
N ARG A 937 8.50 -42.82 25.46
CA ARG A 937 9.23 -43.85 26.21
C ARG A 937 10.03 -43.25 27.38
N LEU A 938 10.67 -42.10 27.18
CA LEU A 938 11.34 -41.34 28.25
C LEU A 938 10.32 -40.95 29.33
N LEU A 939 9.23 -40.26 28.95
CA LEU A 939 8.22 -39.77 29.88
C LEU A 939 7.57 -40.92 30.65
N THR A 940 7.27 -42.05 30.01
CA THR A 940 6.74 -43.26 30.68
C THR A 940 7.75 -43.86 31.66
N THR A 941 9.02 -43.93 31.30
CA THR A 941 10.10 -44.42 32.18
C THR A 941 10.29 -43.51 33.39
N LEU A 942 10.24 -42.20 33.19
CA LEU A 942 10.42 -41.22 34.26
C LEU A 942 9.20 -41.14 35.17
N GLU A 943 7.97 -41.23 34.63
CA GLU A 943 6.74 -41.35 35.42
C GLU A 943 6.75 -42.60 36.31
N ALA A 944 7.27 -43.73 35.82
CA ALA A 944 7.40 -44.96 36.61
C ALA A 944 8.24 -44.78 37.89
N THR A 945 9.23 -43.87 37.90
CA THR A 945 10.01 -43.56 39.12
C THR A 945 9.17 -42.95 40.25
N GLY A 946 7.97 -42.46 39.95
CA GLY A 946 7.05 -41.83 40.90
C GLY A 946 6.39 -42.83 41.87
N TYR A 947 6.31 -44.10 41.51
CA TYR A 947 5.73 -45.17 42.34
C TYR A 947 6.62 -45.62 43.52
N ARG A 948 7.79 -44.99 43.67
CA ARG A 948 8.72 -45.23 44.77
C ARG A 948 8.05 -45.03 46.14
N PRO A 949 8.21 -45.96 47.11
CA PRO A 949 7.63 -45.81 48.44
C PRO A 949 8.23 -44.61 49.21
N GLN A 950 7.38 -43.74 49.75
CA GLN A 950 7.83 -42.62 50.58
C GLN A 950 8.49 -43.09 51.89
N LYS A 951 9.71 -42.59 52.14
CA LYS A 951 10.49 -42.85 53.36
C LYS A 951 10.10 -41.86 54.47
N GLY A 952 9.00 -42.13 55.17
CA GLY A 952 8.58 -41.30 56.31
C GLY A 952 7.39 -41.82 57.12
N SER A 953 6.32 -42.28 56.47
CA SER A 953 5.11 -42.73 57.18
C SER A 953 5.15 -44.20 57.63
N ASP A 954 4.34 -44.50 58.65
CA ASP A 954 3.99 -45.82 59.16
C ASP A 954 5.10 -46.57 59.91
N THR A 955 5.65 -45.98 60.98
CA THR A 955 6.46 -46.73 61.97
C THR A 955 5.73 -47.99 62.45
N ALA A 956 4.42 -47.90 62.75
CA ALA A 956 3.60 -49.01 63.22
C ALA A 956 3.48 -50.20 62.23
N PHE A 957 3.33 -49.92 60.92
CA PHE A 957 3.27 -50.96 59.89
C PHE A 957 4.65 -51.61 59.66
N ASN A 958 5.71 -50.80 59.68
CA ASN A 958 7.09 -51.28 59.58
C ASN A 958 7.48 -52.14 60.79
N THR A 959 6.96 -51.88 62.00
CA THR A 959 7.08 -52.82 63.12
C THR A 959 6.26 -54.09 62.90
N ALA A 960 5.01 -54.01 62.43
CA ALA A 960 4.14 -55.18 62.25
C ALA A 960 4.72 -56.21 61.25
N ILE A 961 5.24 -55.78 60.08
CA ILE A 961 5.87 -56.72 59.13
C ILE A 961 7.22 -57.24 59.68
N ARG A 962 8.00 -56.42 60.39
CA ARG A 962 9.19 -56.92 61.10
C ARG A 962 8.82 -57.93 62.20
N GLU A 963 7.64 -57.86 62.79
CA GLU A 963 7.11 -58.86 63.74
C GLU A 963 6.76 -60.17 63.01
N GLN A 964 6.03 -60.11 61.89
CA GLN A 964 5.71 -61.30 61.08
C GLN A 964 6.95 -62.01 60.52
N LEU A 965 7.99 -61.25 60.15
CA LEU A 965 9.28 -61.81 59.71
C LEU A 965 10.03 -62.56 60.83
N LYS A 966 9.69 -62.33 62.11
CA LYS A 966 10.17 -63.14 63.25
C LYS A 966 9.33 -64.41 63.45
N SER A 967 8.02 -64.37 63.18
CA SER A 967 7.08 -65.47 63.45
C SER A 967 6.89 -66.46 62.29
N GLY A 968 7.11 -66.05 61.05
CA GLY A 968 6.98 -66.91 59.86
C GLY A 968 5.54 -67.23 59.44
N THR A 969 4.56 -66.43 59.86
CA THR A 969 3.13 -66.61 59.55
C THR A 969 2.68 -65.81 58.30
N PRO A 970 1.60 -66.21 57.61
CA PRO A 970 1.15 -65.56 56.36
C PRO A 970 0.70 -64.10 56.54
N VAL A 971 0.87 -63.26 55.51
CA VAL A 971 0.61 -61.80 55.57
C VAL A 971 -0.87 -61.49 55.86
N ARG A 972 -1.79 -62.34 55.40
CA ARG A 972 -3.25 -62.23 55.60
C ARG A 972 -3.72 -61.87 57.01
N GLN A 973 -3.02 -62.25 58.08
CA GLN A 973 -3.47 -61.95 59.45
C GLN A 973 -3.13 -60.52 59.89
N ALA A 974 -1.90 -60.03 59.72
CA ALA A 974 -1.52 -58.69 60.19
C ALA A 974 -2.30 -57.56 59.49
N VAL A 975 -2.71 -57.76 58.23
CA VAL A 975 -3.59 -56.81 57.52
C VAL A 975 -4.97 -56.71 58.20
N ALA A 976 -5.50 -57.80 58.75
CA ALA A 976 -6.76 -57.81 59.50
C ALA A 976 -6.60 -57.23 60.92
N ASP A 977 -5.51 -57.57 61.62
CA ASP A 977 -5.27 -57.11 62.98
C ASP A 977 -4.99 -55.59 63.04
N VAL A 978 -4.20 -55.06 62.10
CA VAL A 978 -3.97 -53.61 61.97
C VAL A 978 -5.24 -52.87 61.51
N ALA A 979 -6.02 -53.44 60.58
CA ALA A 979 -7.30 -52.84 60.15
C ALA A 979 -8.42 -52.92 61.21
N SER A 980 -8.25 -53.74 62.26
CA SER A 980 -9.17 -53.81 63.42
C SER A 980 -8.67 -53.07 64.66
N GLY A 981 -7.49 -52.44 64.60
CA GLY A 981 -6.99 -51.53 65.63
C GLY A 981 -6.51 -52.18 66.94
N THR A 982 -6.47 -53.51 67.03
CA THR A 982 -6.26 -54.26 68.29
C THR A 982 -4.86 -54.12 68.91
N ALA A 983 -3.88 -53.60 68.16
CA ALA A 983 -2.47 -53.49 68.58
C ALA A 983 -2.04 -52.09 69.08
N ALA A 984 -2.92 -51.08 69.09
CA ALA A 984 -2.58 -49.69 69.40
C ALA A 984 -3.19 -49.15 70.71
N GLY A 985 -3.52 -50.04 71.65
CA GLY A 985 -4.28 -49.74 72.87
C GLY A 985 -3.48 -49.56 74.17
N ALA A 986 -2.22 -49.08 74.11
CA ALA A 986 -1.40 -48.91 75.33
C ALA A 986 -0.38 -47.76 75.25
N SER A 987 -0.34 -46.94 76.31
CA SER A 987 0.62 -45.85 76.58
C SER A 987 0.53 -44.61 75.65
N VAL A 988 0.56 -43.35 76.10
CA VAL A 988 0.66 -42.74 77.46
C VAL A 988 -0.29 -41.52 77.51
N GLY A 989 -0.94 -41.21 78.65
CA GLY A 989 -1.71 -39.96 78.76
C GLY A 989 -2.59 -39.70 79.99
N GLY A 990 -2.29 -40.24 81.18
CA GLY A 990 -3.12 -39.99 82.38
C GLY A 990 -2.41 -40.33 83.69
N VAL A 991 -2.71 -39.61 84.77
CA VAL A 991 -1.96 -39.65 86.04
C VAL A 991 -2.73 -40.41 87.13
N THR A 992 -2.38 -41.67 87.39
CA THR A 992 -2.56 -42.39 88.68
C THR A 992 -1.91 -43.77 88.61
N GLY A 993 -1.41 -44.29 89.75
CA GLY A 993 -0.99 -45.68 89.92
C GLY A 993 0.52 -45.87 90.06
N ALA A 994 0.95 -46.47 91.17
CA ALA A 994 2.36 -46.73 91.48
C ALA A 994 2.56 -48.15 92.06
N ALA A 995 3.83 -48.57 92.11
CA ALA A 995 4.38 -49.77 92.76
C ALA A 995 4.21 -51.15 92.07
N GLY A 996 5.28 -51.95 92.17
CA GLY A 996 5.37 -53.36 91.74
C GLY A 996 5.80 -53.56 90.26
N GLY A 997 6.88 -54.26 89.93
CA GLY A 997 7.93 -54.89 90.75
C GLY A 997 9.06 -55.43 89.86
N ALA A 998 10.25 -55.68 90.42
CA ALA A 998 11.41 -56.17 89.67
C ALA A 998 11.46 -57.71 89.53
N LEU A 999 12.46 -58.23 88.80
CA LEU A 999 12.87 -59.65 88.63
C LEU A 999 12.15 -60.51 87.57
N VAL A 1000 12.52 -60.35 86.29
CA VAL A 1000 12.96 -61.49 85.46
C VAL A 1000 14.08 -61.01 84.51
N GLY A 1001 15.28 -61.59 84.61
CA GLY A 1001 16.41 -61.31 83.73
C GLY A 1001 17.10 -62.59 83.25
N LEU A 1002 18.08 -62.45 82.34
CA LEU A 1002 18.99 -63.51 81.86
C LEU A 1002 18.36 -64.71 81.09
N ARG A 1003 17.77 -64.46 79.91
CA ARG A 1003 17.70 -65.49 78.83
C ARG A 1003 17.56 -65.03 77.36
N ARG A 1004 17.84 -63.76 77.01
CA ARG A 1004 17.64 -63.20 75.64
C ARG A 1004 18.88 -63.10 74.73
N GLY A 1005 20.10 -63.26 75.26
CA GLY A 1005 21.33 -62.90 74.53
C GLY A 1005 21.65 -63.69 73.23
N VAL A 1006 21.06 -64.88 73.04
CA VAL A 1006 21.34 -65.75 71.87
C VAL A 1006 20.13 -65.89 70.95
N SER A 1007 18.90 -65.82 71.50
CA SER A 1007 17.66 -65.81 70.71
C SER A 1007 17.61 -64.62 69.77
N ASP A 1008 17.90 -63.43 70.31
CA ASP A 1008 17.58 -62.18 69.64
C ASP A 1008 18.55 -61.95 68.47
N ALA A 1009 19.82 -62.38 68.60
CA ALA A 1009 20.80 -62.38 67.51
C ALA A 1009 20.42 -63.34 66.36
N LEU A 1010 19.98 -64.57 66.66
CA LEU A 1010 19.56 -65.54 65.64
C LEU A 1010 18.25 -65.13 64.96
N VAL A 1011 17.31 -64.55 65.70
CA VAL A 1011 16.06 -63.97 65.15
C VAL A 1011 16.37 -62.76 64.27
N GLN A 1012 17.27 -61.87 64.69
CA GLN A 1012 17.68 -60.71 63.90
C GLN A 1012 18.43 -61.12 62.62
N ALA A 1013 19.31 -62.13 62.69
CA ALA A 1013 19.97 -62.70 61.50
C ALA A 1013 18.95 -63.33 60.53
N ARG A 1014 17.91 -64.01 61.03
CA ARG A 1014 16.82 -64.54 60.18
C ARG A 1014 16.01 -63.42 59.53
N VAL A 1015 15.63 -62.37 60.28
CA VAL A 1015 14.91 -61.22 59.72
C VAL A 1015 15.74 -60.53 58.63
N MET A 1016 17.05 -60.32 58.87
CA MET A 1016 17.99 -59.77 57.88
C MET A 1016 18.03 -60.65 56.62
N GLY A 1017 18.37 -61.94 56.75
CA GLY A 1017 18.46 -62.86 55.61
C GLY A 1017 17.16 -63.03 54.81
N ASN A 1018 16.01 -62.86 55.46
CA ASN A 1018 14.71 -62.82 54.78
C ASN A 1018 14.52 -61.50 53.99
N THR A 1019 14.88 -60.36 54.57
CA THR A 1019 14.80 -59.06 53.90
C THR A 1019 15.83 -58.88 52.79
N ASP A 1020 17.01 -59.49 52.91
CA ASP A 1020 18.10 -59.38 51.94
C ASP A 1020 17.80 -60.22 50.68
N ALA A 1021 17.22 -61.42 50.84
CA ALA A 1021 16.69 -62.21 49.74
C ALA A 1021 15.54 -61.49 49.00
N LEU A 1022 14.61 -60.91 49.75
CA LEU A 1022 13.49 -60.15 49.19
C LEU A 1022 13.96 -58.86 48.50
N ALA A 1023 14.99 -58.19 49.03
CA ALA A 1023 15.61 -57.03 48.40
C ALA A 1023 16.33 -57.40 47.11
N ARG A 1024 17.12 -58.49 47.10
CA ARG A 1024 17.72 -59.05 45.88
C ARG A 1024 16.63 -59.32 44.84
N LEU A 1025 15.54 -59.94 45.23
CA LEU A 1025 14.46 -60.31 44.32
C LEU A 1025 13.62 -59.11 43.78
N ILE A 1026 13.63 -57.95 44.44
CA ILE A 1026 12.96 -56.70 43.99
C ILE A 1026 13.91 -55.77 43.22
N PHE A 1027 15.14 -55.60 43.70
CA PHE A 1027 16.09 -54.60 43.18
C PHE A 1027 17.06 -55.19 42.12
N ASP A 1028 17.42 -56.47 42.19
CA ASP A 1028 18.41 -57.06 41.26
C ASP A 1028 17.90 -57.07 39.80
N PRO A 1029 18.77 -56.80 38.80
CA PRO A 1029 18.41 -56.89 37.39
C PRO A 1029 17.91 -58.26 36.93
N LYS A 1030 18.38 -59.36 37.55
CA LYS A 1030 18.21 -60.72 37.02
C LYS A 1030 16.96 -61.45 37.49
N ALA A 1031 16.25 -60.95 38.51
CA ALA A 1031 15.13 -61.66 39.13
C ALA A 1031 13.86 -61.73 38.26
N VAL A 1032 13.60 -60.75 37.38
CA VAL A 1032 12.29 -60.63 36.70
C VAL A 1032 11.98 -61.78 35.72
N PRO A 1033 12.92 -62.25 34.86
CA PRO A 1033 12.66 -63.35 33.94
C PRO A 1033 12.31 -64.67 34.66
N ASP A 1034 13.08 -65.03 35.69
CA ASP A 1034 12.81 -66.23 36.49
C ASP A 1034 11.53 -66.05 37.34
N LEU A 1035 11.19 -64.84 37.81
CA LEU A 1035 9.89 -64.56 38.47
C LEU A 1035 8.70 -64.74 37.53
N ARG A 1036 8.79 -64.25 36.29
CA ARG A 1036 7.76 -64.43 35.27
C ARG A 1036 7.58 -65.90 34.91
N ALA A 1037 8.67 -66.66 34.84
CA ALA A 1037 8.63 -68.09 34.63
C ALA A 1037 8.09 -68.87 35.85
N LEU A 1038 8.38 -68.41 37.08
CA LEU A 1038 7.84 -68.94 38.33
C LEU A 1038 6.33 -68.63 38.52
N ALA A 1039 5.85 -67.50 38.01
CA ALA A 1039 4.42 -67.15 38.02
C ALA A 1039 3.62 -68.04 37.06
N ARG A 1040 4.19 -68.34 35.89
CA ARG A 1040 3.60 -69.22 34.85
C ARG A 1040 3.64 -70.70 35.19
N SER A 1041 4.54 -71.11 36.08
CA SER A 1041 4.72 -72.52 36.44
C SER A 1041 3.73 -72.94 37.54
N PRO A 1042 2.90 -73.99 37.33
CA PRO A 1042 1.97 -74.49 38.35
C PRO A 1042 2.67 -74.78 39.68
N ALA A 1043 2.00 -74.50 40.79
CA ALA A 1043 2.56 -74.71 42.13
C ALA A 1043 2.90 -76.19 42.35
N GLY A 1044 4.17 -76.48 42.66
CA GLY A 1044 4.69 -77.85 42.78
C GLY A 1044 5.05 -78.54 41.46
N SER A 1045 5.14 -77.81 40.34
CA SER A 1045 5.71 -78.34 39.09
C SER A 1045 7.25 -78.27 39.09
N PRO A 1046 7.96 -79.17 38.39
CA PRO A 1046 9.42 -79.13 38.28
C PRO A 1046 9.96 -77.80 37.71
N ASN A 1047 9.19 -77.15 36.82
CA ASN A 1047 9.53 -75.82 36.32
C ASN A 1047 9.44 -74.77 37.44
N ALA A 1048 8.41 -74.82 38.30
CA ALA A 1048 8.33 -73.93 39.46
C ALA A 1048 9.52 -74.14 40.40
N GLU A 1049 9.93 -75.38 40.64
CA GLU A 1049 11.10 -75.72 41.47
C GLU A 1049 12.41 -75.22 40.83
N LEU A 1050 12.56 -75.33 39.50
CA LEU A 1050 13.71 -74.81 38.76
C LEU A 1050 13.81 -73.27 38.80
N PHE A 1051 12.69 -72.55 38.62
CA PHE A 1051 12.69 -71.09 38.70
C PHE A 1051 12.77 -70.59 40.15
N THR A 1052 12.20 -71.30 41.12
CA THR A 1052 12.43 -71.02 42.55
C THR A 1052 13.90 -71.22 42.92
N SER A 1053 14.56 -72.31 42.52
CA SER A 1053 15.98 -72.56 42.84
C SER A 1053 16.94 -71.57 42.15
N ARG A 1054 16.61 -71.07 40.95
CA ARG A 1054 17.33 -69.92 40.34
C ARG A 1054 17.16 -68.62 41.10
N LEU A 1055 15.94 -68.29 41.51
CA LEU A 1055 15.68 -67.12 42.34
C LEU A 1055 16.35 -67.22 43.71
N LEU A 1056 16.45 -68.44 44.26
CA LEU A 1056 17.18 -68.72 45.49
C LEU A 1056 18.70 -68.62 45.31
N SER A 1057 19.29 -69.03 44.19
CA SER A 1057 20.73 -68.85 43.95
C SER A 1057 21.12 -67.40 43.64
N LEU A 1058 20.20 -66.60 43.08
CA LEU A 1058 20.30 -65.14 43.05
C LEU A 1058 20.13 -64.51 44.45
N ALA A 1059 19.23 -65.04 45.26
CA ALA A 1059 19.00 -64.58 46.63
C ALA A 1059 20.09 -65.00 47.62
N TYR A 1060 20.83 -66.09 47.36
CA TYR A 1060 21.88 -66.66 48.21
C TYR A 1060 22.99 -67.34 47.35
N PRO A 1061 24.06 -66.61 46.95
CA PRO A 1061 25.23 -67.24 46.36
C PRO A 1061 25.98 -68.05 47.42
N ALA A 1062 26.49 -69.23 47.04
CA ALA A 1062 27.18 -70.12 47.97
C ALA A 1062 28.45 -69.46 48.54
N THR A 1063 28.54 -69.39 49.88
CA THR A 1063 29.77 -68.99 50.59
C THR A 1063 30.89 -70.00 50.28
N PRO A 1064 32.11 -69.55 49.96
CA PRO A 1064 33.24 -70.47 49.81
C PRO A 1064 33.49 -71.21 51.12
N ALA A 1065 33.60 -72.53 51.04
CA ALA A 1065 33.78 -73.37 52.22
C ALA A 1065 35.13 -73.07 52.89
N ARG A 1066 35.12 -72.85 54.21
CA ARG A 1066 36.34 -72.87 55.02
C ARG A 1066 36.81 -74.31 55.16
N GLU A 1067 38.03 -74.60 54.73
CA GLU A 1067 38.69 -75.86 55.07
C GLU A 1067 38.83 -75.97 56.58
N GLY A 1068 38.26 -77.04 57.14
CA GLY A 1068 38.37 -77.34 58.57
C GLY A 1068 39.63 -78.15 58.84
N SER A 1069 40.71 -77.50 59.28
CA SER A 1069 41.91 -78.21 59.72
C SER A 1069 41.70 -78.84 61.11
N ARG A 1070 41.85 -80.16 61.18
CA ARG A 1070 42.18 -80.97 62.36
C ARG A 1070 42.62 -82.37 61.90
N ASN A 1071 43.59 -82.93 62.62
CA ASN A 1071 44.30 -84.18 62.35
C ASN A 1071 43.40 -85.35 61.97
#